data_AF-A0AA42Q520-F1
#
_entry.id   AF-A0AA42Q520-F1
#
_cell.length_a   1.000
_cell.length_b   1.000
_cell.length_c   1.000
_cell.angle_alpha   90.00
_cell.angle_beta   90.00
_cell.angle_gamma   90.00
#
_symmetry.space_group_name_H-M   'P 1'
#
loop_
_entity.id
_entity.type
_entity.pdbx_description
1 polymer ?
#
loop_
_entity_poly.entity_id
_entity_poly.type
_entity_poly.pdbx_seq_one_letter_code
_entity_poly.pdbx_strand_id
1 'polypeptide(L)'
;MVTKNEQVISRGSEWRRWEPHIHAPGTVLNNQFGGDSPWETYLTNLETVTPKIEALAVTDYYLTDTYEEVVRQKMAGRLPDVQLIFPNVELRLDVAAKSGFVNVHLLVSPEDPNHIAELHRVLQRLQFHAHGDTFNCTRHDLMSLGKKADSSIVDDRAALSHGATQFKVNFDQLRRVMRESDWAKANILIAVAGATGDGTSGLRQAADATMRQEIEKFAHIIFSSSSAQRDFWSGRKGVTFEQLKERYGGCKPCLHGSDAHDHKTVGQPVEERYSWIKGGLEFDALRQACIDPEGRAYVGNESPSTAMPSQVISSLSVADASWAATSEIPLNPGLVAIIGARGSGKTALADMIAAGCDAITPDAWSASASISPSFLVRARQLLGSATTTLTWGGGASVTRFLDGRDANGHLAFPRARYLSQQFVEELCSSAGVSDGLIAEIERVIFDAHPHDDLDGAIDFAELRDFRTARFQQARERESEAIADLSERIATEIEKEASTASLVVQVTQKTGQIKSYNEDLAKLIVKGTEAQAIRHTQLGQVVQTLRGTIQAYSNQRRTFIALQDEVVSTRTTKAPELLRQAKERHSHSRLSQQQWDEFLLIYKGDVDKSLASYVEWSDQQIALLTGPGIPAGDPNTPLFPDTADISKLTLNTLLAEMNRLEALLNADNVIRGQYSTLSKRIAQENAALLSLQSRLADAQGAAARRKELQNERDAAYGRVFQAIVNEQTSLADLYAPLMTRLTASTGTLRKLGFSVRRVVDVTAWGAIAEEKLLDRRKSGPFQGRGALIALVDATLRPAWETGSAADVEAAMANFISVYMRDLMSQAPFGQNQHVEFRGWLKQFAHWLFATDHISVRYEIVYDGIDIRKLSPGTRGIVLLLLYLALDDADDRPLIIDQPEENLDPKSVFEELVALFIAAKAKRQVIMVTHNANLVINTDADQIIVADAGPHPTGGLPPLQYTSGGLENAVIRKAVCDILEGGEEAFRERARRLRVRLDR
;
A
#
# COMPACT_ATOMS: atom_id res chain seq x y z
N MET A 1 14.14 -16.62 54.45
CA MET A 1 12.74 -16.66 54.94
C MET A 1 11.84 -16.46 53.73
N VAL A 2 11.13 -17.50 53.29
CA VAL A 2 10.16 -17.41 52.19
C VAL A 2 8.80 -17.11 52.81
N THR A 3 8.39 -15.83 52.77
CA THR A 3 7.03 -15.43 53.07
C THR A 3 6.09 -15.88 51.94
N LYS A 4 4.83 -16.16 52.31
CA LYS A 4 3.72 -16.58 51.45
C LYS A 4 3.75 -15.93 50.05
N ASN A 5 3.51 -16.76 49.02
CA ASN A 5 3.20 -16.36 47.65
C ASN A 5 2.07 -15.30 47.61
N GLU A 6 2.42 -14.02 47.67
CA GLU A 6 1.65 -12.99 46.97
C GLU A 6 1.98 -13.17 45.49
N GLN A 7 0.98 -13.50 44.68
CA GLN A 7 1.14 -13.61 43.23
C GLN A 7 1.51 -12.24 42.67
N VAL A 8 2.81 -12.02 42.43
CA VAL A 8 3.32 -10.76 41.89
C VAL A 8 2.94 -10.68 40.40
N ILE A 9 2.12 -9.70 40.06
CA ILE A 9 1.85 -9.30 38.68
C ILE A 9 2.97 -8.32 38.29
N SER A 10 3.85 -8.73 37.39
CA SER A 10 4.96 -7.89 36.94
C SER A 10 4.81 -7.47 35.48
N ARG A 11 5.52 -6.40 35.09
CA ARG A 11 5.63 -5.94 33.69
C ARG A 11 6.55 -6.84 32.84
N GLY A 12 7.05 -7.94 33.39
CA GLY A 12 7.99 -8.82 32.70
C GLY A 12 9.35 -8.16 32.45
N SER A 13 9.91 -8.40 31.27
CA SER A 13 11.25 -8.01 30.85
C SER A 13 11.36 -6.49 30.67
N GLU A 14 12.14 -5.83 31.52
CA GLU A 14 12.45 -4.40 31.39
C GLU A 14 13.97 -4.21 31.29
N TRP A 15 14.40 -3.14 30.61
CA TRP A 15 15.82 -2.78 30.58
C TRP A 15 16.24 -2.26 31.96
N ARG A 16 17.19 -2.96 32.58
CA ARG A 16 17.72 -2.61 33.91
C ARG A 16 19.22 -2.50 33.85
N ARG A 17 19.79 -1.60 34.65
CA ARG A 17 21.25 -1.45 34.74
C ARG A 17 21.82 -2.52 35.65
N TRP A 18 22.77 -3.27 35.10
CA TRP A 18 23.52 -4.31 35.79
C TRP A 18 24.99 -3.90 35.91
N GLU A 19 25.63 -4.34 36.99
CA GLU A 19 27.06 -4.19 37.23
C GLU A 19 27.70 -5.60 37.25
N PRO A 20 28.10 -6.14 36.08
CA PRO A 20 28.48 -7.55 35.92
C PRO A 20 29.92 -7.87 36.33
N HIS A 21 30.73 -6.85 36.63
CA HIS A 21 32.13 -7.03 37.04
C HIS A 21 32.59 -5.85 37.88
N ILE A 22 32.67 -6.06 39.19
CA ILE A 22 33.18 -5.07 40.13
C ILE A 22 33.84 -5.74 41.33
N HIS A 23 35.04 -5.33 41.71
CA HIS A 23 35.67 -5.81 42.94
C HIS A 23 35.24 -4.97 44.14
N ALA A 24 35.32 -5.57 45.33
CA ALA A 24 34.95 -4.93 46.59
C ALA A 24 36.15 -4.79 47.55
N PRO A 25 36.05 -3.95 48.60
CA PRO A 25 37.11 -3.76 49.57
C PRO A 25 37.52 -5.08 50.23
N GLY A 26 38.77 -5.48 50.03
CA GLY A 26 39.27 -6.76 50.52
C GLY A 26 39.63 -7.76 49.42
N THR A 27 39.36 -7.44 48.14
CA THR A 27 39.79 -8.24 47.00
C THR A 27 41.28 -8.61 47.10
N VAL A 28 41.62 -9.83 46.66
CA VAL A 28 42.93 -10.45 46.90
C VAL A 28 44.05 -9.81 46.07
N LEU A 29 43.74 -9.37 44.85
CA LEU A 29 44.69 -8.70 43.95
C LEU A 29 44.24 -7.27 43.67
N ASN A 30 45.21 -6.37 43.46
CA ASN A 30 44.99 -4.97 43.07
C ASN A 30 44.05 -4.17 43.99
N ASN A 31 43.95 -4.50 45.27
CA ASN A 31 43.09 -3.77 46.21
C ASN A 31 43.65 -2.37 46.53
N GLN A 32 42.97 -1.33 46.05
CA GLN A 32 43.32 0.08 46.25
C GLN A 32 42.22 0.84 47.04
N PHE A 33 41.32 0.11 47.70
CA PHE A 33 40.27 0.68 48.55
C PHE A 33 40.88 1.15 49.90
N GLY A 34 41.39 2.38 49.91
CA GLY A 34 41.97 3.02 51.10
C GLY A 34 40.94 3.72 52.02
N GLY A 35 41.43 4.42 53.06
CA GLY A 35 40.62 5.20 54.00
C GLY A 35 40.22 4.45 55.28
N ASP A 36 39.65 5.17 56.24
CA ASP A 36 39.33 4.65 57.59
C ASP A 36 38.14 3.67 57.59
N SER A 37 37.20 3.82 56.65
CA SER A 37 36.07 2.89 56.46
C SER A 37 35.83 2.59 54.97
N PRO A 38 36.64 1.68 54.38
CA PRO A 38 36.55 1.36 52.95
C PRO A 38 35.18 0.78 52.54
N TRP A 39 34.57 -0.04 53.39
CA TRP A 39 33.27 -0.64 53.12
C TRP A 39 32.13 0.38 53.09
N GLU A 40 32.12 1.33 54.03
CA GLU A 40 31.09 2.37 54.06
C GLU A 40 31.13 3.25 52.81
N THR A 41 32.32 3.67 52.39
CA THR A 41 32.50 4.46 51.16
C THR A 41 32.07 3.68 49.92
N TYR A 42 32.49 2.42 49.80
CA TYR A 42 32.14 1.55 48.68
C TYR A 42 30.62 1.37 48.53
N LEU A 43 29.94 1.02 49.62
CA LEU A 43 28.48 0.81 49.61
C LEU A 43 27.75 2.12 49.33
N THR A 44 28.17 3.24 49.92
CA THR A 44 27.56 4.56 49.67
C THR A 44 27.70 4.97 48.20
N ASN A 45 28.85 4.70 47.58
CA ASN A 45 29.03 4.97 46.16
C ASN A 45 28.04 4.15 45.31
N LEU A 46 27.90 2.85 45.58
CA LEU A 46 26.90 2.00 44.89
C LEU A 46 25.45 2.43 45.13
N GLU A 47 25.14 2.99 46.30
CA GLU A 47 23.79 3.47 46.64
C GLU A 47 23.46 4.82 45.99
N THR A 48 24.48 5.59 45.58
CA THR A 48 24.32 6.96 45.07
C THR A 48 24.63 7.12 43.58
N VAL A 49 25.18 6.08 42.93
CA VAL A 49 25.44 6.13 41.48
C VAL A 49 24.15 6.31 40.66
N THR A 50 24.28 7.03 39.56
CA THR A 50 23.23 7.24 38.57
C THR A 50 23.77 6.88 37.18
N PRO A 51 23.04 6.12 36.34
CA PRO A 51 21.77 5.42 36.62
C PRO A 51 21.87 4.41 37.77
N LYS A 52 20.78 4.11 38.47
CA LYS A 52 20.81 3.18 39.62
C LYS A 52 21.27 1.77 39.21
N ILE A 53 22.07 1.11 40.03
CA ILE A 53 22.41 -0.32 39.84
C ILE A 53 21.33 -1.16 40.52
N GLU A 54 20.76 -2.11 39.77
CA GLU A 54 19.70 -2.99 40.28
C GLU A 54 20.15 -4.45 40.42
N ALA A 55 21.21 -4.83 39.71
CA ALA A 55 21.86 -6.14 39.81
C ALA A 55 23.38 -6.00 39.87
N LEU A 56 24.01 -6.76 40.76
CA LEU A 56 25.42 -6.63 41.11
C LEU A 56 26.13 -8.00 41.10
N ALA A 57 27.13 -8.15 40.26
CA ALA A 57 28.03 -9.30 40.26
C ALA A 57 29.32 -8.93 41.00
N VAL A 58 29.49 -9.48 42.20
CA VAL A 58 30.66 -9.15 43.03
C VAL A 58 31.83 -10.02 42.61
N THR A 59 32.89 -9.39 42.12
CA THR A 59 34.05 -10.08 41.54
C THR A 59 35.14 -10.33 42.56
N ASP A 60 35.57 -11.58 42.67
CA ASP A 60 36.73 -11.99 43.46
C ASP A 60 37.68 -12.89 42.67
N TYR A 61 38.98 -12.77 42.96
CA TYR A 61 39.99 -13.66 42.40
C TYR A 61 39.97 -15.01 43.11
N TYR A 62 39.58 -16.06 42.38
CA TYR A 62 39.59 -17.46 42.84
C TYR A 62 38.72 -17.82 44.06
N LEU A 63 38.15 -16.83 44.76
CA LEU A 63 37.43 -16.96 46.03
C LEU A 63 36.05 -16.26 45.98
N THR A 64 35.35 -16.17 47.11
CA THR A 64 34.01 -15.57 47.25
C THR A 64 33.88 -14.63 48.45
N ASP A 65 35.00 -14.26 49.06
CA ASP A 65 35.05 -13.58 50.36
C ASP A 65 34.31 -12.25 50.38
N THR A 66 34.56 -11.42 49.35
CA THR A 66 33.96 -10.09 49.26
C THR A 66 32.50 -10.18 48.80
N TYR A 67 32.14 -11.17 47.99
CA TYR A 67 30.74 -11.48 47.70
C TYR A 67 29.96 -11.82 48.98
N GLU A 68 30.49 -12.72 49.81
CA GLU A 68 29.86 -13.13 51.08
C GLU A 68 29.72 -11.93 52.04
N GLU A 69 30.69 -11.01 52.04
CA GLU A 69 30.58 -9.76 52.80
C GLU A 69 29.49 -8.84 52.24
N VAL A 70 29.45 -8.60 50.93
CA VAL A 70 28.39 -7.77 50.30
C VAL A 70 27.00 -8.33 50.60
N VAL A 71 26.81 -9.65 50.55
CA VAL A 71 25.56 -10.30 50.93
C VAL A 71 25.22 -10.06 52.40
N ARG A 72 26.21 -10.13 53.30
CA ARG A 72 26.01 -9.82 54.73
C ARG A 72 25.58 -8.36 54.93
N GLN A 73 26.19 -7.42 54.20
CA GLN A 73 25.81 -6.00 54.24
C GLN A 73 24.40 -5.76 53.69
N LYS A 74 24.01 -6.45 52.62
CA LYS A 74 22.63 -6.44 52.09
C LYS A 74 21.63 -6.97 53.12
N MET A 75 21.96 -8.06 53.81
CA MET A 75 21.13 -8.60 54.90
C MET A 75 21.04 -7.63 56.10
N ALA A 76 22.05 -6.79 56.31
CA ALA A 76 22.05 -5.72 57.31
C ALA A 76 21.28 -4.45 56.87
N GLY A 77 20.69 -4.43 55.66
CA GLY A 77 19.83 -3.35 55.16
C GLY A 77 20.49 -2.38 54.18
N ARG A 78 21.74 -2.61 53.76
CA ARG A 78 22.44 -1.81 52.74
C ARG A 78 22.00 -2.17 51.31
N LEU A 79 22.36 -1.34 50.33
CA LEU A 79 22.09 -1.52 48.90
C LEU A 79 20.58 -1.68 48.59
N PRO A 80 19.69 -0.77 49.04
CA PRO A 80 18.24 -0.95 48.94
C PRO A 80 17.74 -1.14 47.50
N ASP A 81 18.37 -0.46 46.53
CA ASP A 81 17.99 -0.52 45.11
C ASP A 81 18.53 -1.76 44.37
N VAL A 82 19.52 -2.48 44.92
CA VAL A 82 20.10 -3.69 44.31
C VAL A 82 19.28 -4.91 44.73
N GLN A 83 18.52 -5.50 43.81
CA GLN A 83 17.65 -6.64 44.11
C GLN A 83 18.35 -7.99 43.88
N LEU A 84 19.25 -8.07 42.89
CA LEU A 84 20.01 -9.27 42.56
C LEU A 84 21.49 -9.07 42.89
N ILE A 85 22.05 -9.95 43.73
CA ILE A 85 23.49 -9.99 44.01
C ILE A 85 23.97 -11.42 43.76
N PHE A 86 25.03 -11.57 42.97
CA PHE A 86 25.57 -12.89 42.64
C PHE A 86 27.10 -12.91 42.57
N PRO A 87 27.76 -14.07 42.77
CA PRO A 87 29.21 -14.15 42.72
C PRO A 87 29.71 -14.13 41.28
N ASN A 88 30.82 -13.42 41.06
CA ASN A 88 31.65 -13.49 39.86
C ASN A 88 33.07 -13.94 40.28
N VAL A 89 33.47 -15.17 39.96
CA VAL A 89 34.83 -15.64 40.27
C VAL A 89 35.73 -15.42 39.06
N GLU A 90 36.72 -14.54 39.21
CA GLU A 90 37.74 -14.29 38.19
C GLU A 90 38.89 -15.28 38.32
N LEU A 91 39.19 -15.95 37.21
CA LEU A 91 40.24 -16.95 37.06
C LEU A 91 41.20 -16.52 35.96
N ARG A 92 42.50 -16.71 36.17
CA ARG A 92 43.51 -16.56 35.12
C ARG A 92 43.84 -17.91 34.50
N LEU A 93 43.66 -18.02 33.18
CA LEU A 93 44.06 -19.21 32.44
C LEU A 93 45.59 -19.31 32.34
N ASP A 94 46.11 -20.50 32.04
CA ASP A 94 47.52 -20.72 31.68
C ASP A 94 47.86 -20.29 30.23
N VAL A 95 47.00 -19.47 29.63
CA VAL A 95 47.11 -18.96 28.26
C VAL A 95 47.57 -17.51 28.28
N ALA A 96 48.74 -17.24 27.70
CA ALA A 96 49.33 -15.91 27.68
C ALA A 96 48.53 -14.94 26.79
N ALA A 97 48.22 -13.76 27.32
CA ALA A 97 47.64 -12.65 26.58
C ALA A 97 48.75 -11.64 26.20
N LYS A 98 48.39 -10.45 25.68
CA LYS A 98 49.39 -9.42 25.34
C LYS A 98 50.12 -8.92 26.58
N SER A 99 49.40 -8.79 27.69
CA SER A 99 49.91 -8.46 29.01
C SER A 99 49.30 -9.42 30.04
N GLY A 100 50.11 -10.34 30.56
CA GLY A 100 49.64 -11.33 31.52
C GLY A 100 48.96 -12.54 30.87
N PHE A 101 47.80 -12.92 31.38
CA PHE A 101 47.10 -14.14 31.03
C PHE A 101 45.63 -13.86 30.73
N VAL A 102 44.97 -14.75 29.99
CA VAL A 102 43.54 -14.61 29.68
C VAL A 102 42.69 -14.74 30.94
N ASN A 103 41.87 -13.73 31.20
CA ASN A 103 40.91 -13.70 32.30
C ASN A 103 39.57 -14.35 31.89
N VAL A 104 39.11 -15.30 32.71
CA VAL A 104 37.80 -15.96 32.59
C VAL A 104 37.03 -15.77 33.89
N HIS A 105 35.73 -15.55 33.75
CA HIS A 105 34.82 -15.24 34.85
C HIS A 105 33.75 -16.32 34.97
N LEU A 106 33.52 -16.77 36.20
CA LEU A 106 32.43 -17.68 36.54
C LEU A 106 31.33 -16.87 37.22
N LEU A 107 30.28 -16.54 36.46
CA LEU A 107 29.07 -15.89 36.97
C LEU A 107 28.14 -16.98 37.50
N VAL A 108 27.82 -16.94 38.79
CA VAL A 108 27.16 -18.07 39.47
C VAL A 108 25.75 -17.67 39.90
N SER A 109 24.75 -18.52 39.63
CA SER A 109 23.39 -18.25 40.08
C SER A 109 23.31 -18.31 41.62
N PRO A 110 22.75 -17.28 42.28
CA PRO A 110 22.50 -17.29 43.72
C PRO A 110 21.20 -18.02 44.08
N GLU A 111 20.45 -18.54 43.10
CA GLU A 111 19.12 -19.14 43.28
C GLU A 111 19.16 -20.45 44.07
N ASP A 112 20.26 -21.21 43.98
CA ASP A 112 20.50 -22.36 44.87
C ASP A 112 20.93 -21.85 46.25
N PRO A 113 20.20 -22.13 47.34
CA PRO A 113 20.60 -21.71 48.68
C PRO A 113 22.00 -22.19 49.12
N ASN A 114 22.52 -23.27 48.52
CA ASN A 114 23.85 -23.82 48.79
C ASN A 114 24.90 -23.43 47.74
N HIS A 115 24.62 -22.42 46.89
CA HIS A 115 25.47 -22.06 45.75
C HIS A 115 26.94 -21.83 46.11
N ILE A 116 27.24 -21.26 47.29
CA ILE A 116 28.63 -21.05 47.73
C ILE A 116 29.36 -22.36 48.00
N ALA A 117 28.73 -23.29 48.73
CA ALA A 117 29.34 -24.58 49.03
C ALA A 117 29.58 -25.41 47.76
N GLU A 118 28.62 -25.38 46.83
CA GLU A 118 28.75 -26.06 45.55
C GLU A 118 29.80 -25.39 44.65
N LEU A 119 29.87 -24.06 44.63
CA LEU A 119 30.92 -23.32 43.93
C LEU A 119 32.30 -23.66 44.47
N HIS A 120 32.49 -23.69 45.80
CA HIS A 120 33.75 -24.13 46.42
C HIS A 120 34.10 -25.58 46.04
N ARG A 121 33.10 -26.46 45.96
CA ARG A 121 33.28 -27.85 45.50
C ARG A 121 33.73 -27.94 44.04
N VAL A 122 33.29 -27.01 43.19
CA VAL A 122 33.76 -26.88 41.80
C VAL A 122 35.17 -26.32 41.75
N LEU A 123 35.43 -25.22 42.46
CA LEU A 123 36.73 -24.53 42.46
C LEU A 123 37.85 -25.45 42.96
N GLN A 124 37.67 -26.20 44.05
CA GLN A 124 38.71 -27.11 44.57
C GLN A 124 39.16 -28.20 43.57
N ARG A 125 38.38 -28.47 42.50
CA ARG A 125 38.77 -29.43 41.44
C ARG A 125 39.69 -28.82 40.40
N LEU A 126 39.86 -27.50 40.41
CA LEU A 126 40.87 -26.78 39.64
C LEU A 126 42.19 -26.89 40.40
N GLN A 127 43.23 -27.39 39.74
CA GLN A 127 44.49 -27.76 40.37
C GLN A 127 45.67 -27.16 39.61
N PHE A 128 46.61 -26.60 40.36
CA PHE A 128 47.86 -26.06 39.86
C PHE A 128 49.03 -26.90 40.37
N HIS A 129 49.92 -27.31 39.48
CA HIS A 129 51.06 -28.16 39.81
C HIS A 129 52.33 -27.31 39.84
N ALA A 130 52.97 -27.21 41.00
CA ALA A 130 54.20 -26.45 41.19
C ALA A 130 55.02 -27.01 42.34
N HIS A 131 56.34 -26.81 42.32
CA HIS A 131 57.24 -27.22 43.40
C HIS A 131 57.10 -28.71 43.79
N GLY A 132 56.84 -29.59 42.81
CA GLY A 132 56.65 -31.04 43.01
C GLY A 132 55.36 -31.41 43.76
N ASP A 133 54.37 -30.52 43.81
CA ASP A 133 53.16 -30.64 44.61
C ASP A 133 51.92 -30.20 43.82
N THR A 134 50.73 -30.50 44.35
CA THR A 134 49.45 -30.13 43.74
C THR A 134 48.68 -29.21 44.69
N PHE A 135 48.36 -28.02 44.20
CA PHE A 135 47.57 -27.02 44.92
C PHE A 135 46.16 -26.94 44.33
N ASN A 136 45.14 -27.09 45.14
CA ASN A 136 43.74 -26.92 44.72
C ASN A 136 43.36 -25.43 44.79
N CYS A 137 42.34 -25.01 44.03
CA CYS A 137 41.82 -23.65 44.10
C CYS A 137 40.99 -23.45 45.38
N THR A 138 41.68 -23.34 46.51
CA THR A 138 41.11 -23.07 47.83
C THR A 138 41.95 -22.01 48.52
N ARG A 139 41.36 -21.24 49.45
CA ARG A 139 42.12 -20.23 50.22
C ARG A 139 43.38 -20.82 50.87
N HIS A 140 43.27 -21.99 51.49
CA HIS A 140 44.37 -22.64 52.18
C HIS A 140 45.53 -23.00 51.25
N ASP A 141 45.23 -23.60 50.10
CA ASP A 141 46.25 -24.02 49.14
C ASP A 141 46.85 -22.83 48.39
N LEU A 142 46.07 -21.77 48.12
CA LEU A 142 46.60 -20.52 47.58
C LEU A 142 47.61 -19.87 48.55
N MET A 143 47.29 -19.78 49.84
CA MET A 143 48.24 -19.29 50.85
C MET A 143 49.50 -20.17 50.93
N SER A 144 49.31 -21.49 50.91
CA SER A 144 50.41 -22.45 50.95
C SER A 144 51.32 -22.33 49.72
N LEU A 145 50.74 -22.18 48.53
CA LEU A 145 51.46 -21.91 47.29
C LEU A 145 52.25 -20.61 47.39
N GLY A 146 51.65 -19.54 47.93
CA GLY A 146 52.32 -18.26 48.12
C GLY A 146 53.57 -18.35 49.00
N LYS A 147 53.46 -18.99 50.17
CA LYS A 147 54.60 -19.22 51.09
C LYS A 147 55.67 -20.14 50.50
N LYS A 148 55.29 -21.09 49.64
CA LYS A 148 56.23 -22.01 48.99
C LYS A 148 56.94 -21.36 47.81
N ALA A 149 56.27 -20.46 47.10
CA ALA A 149 56.84 -19.68 45.99
C ALA A 149 57.81 -18.60 46.48
N ASP A 150 57.50 -17.94 47.61
CA ASP A 150 58.39 -17.00 48.28
C ASP A 150 58.37 -17.23 49.80
N SER A 151 59.44 -17.85 50.30
CA SER A 151 59.59 -18.20 51.72
C SER A 151 59.82 -17.00 52.64
N SER A 152 60.03 -15.80 52.09
CA SER A 152 60.13 -14.57 52.88
C SER A 152 58.76 -14.03 53.33
N ILE A 153 57.68 -14.50 52.70
CA ILE A 153 56.31 -14.05 53.02
C ILE A 153 55.79 -14.79 54.26
N VAL A 154 55.67 -14.06 55.37
CA VAL A 154 55.13 -14.58 56.64
C VAL A 154 53.65 -14.23 56.82
N ASP A 155 53.23 -13.06 56.34
CA ASP A 155 51.86 -12.59 56.44
C ASP A 155 50.91 -13.40 55.55
N ASP A 156 49.79 -13.84 56.13
CA ASP A 156 48.83 -14.73 55.49
C ASP A 156 48.11 -14.07 54.31
N ARG A 157 47.84 -12.77 54.39
CA ARG A 157 47.19 -12.02 53.31
C ARG A 157 48.15 -11.79 52.14
N ALA A 158 49.40 -11.43 52.43
CA ALA A 158 50.46 -11.34 51.43
C ALA A 158 50.71 -12.70 50.77
N ALA A 159 50.69 -13.79 51.54
CA ALA A 159 50.82 -15.14 51.00
C ALA A 159 49.65 -15.52 50.09
N LEU A 160 48.42 -15.22 50.50
CA LEU A 160 47.23 -15.44 49.67
C LEU A 160 47.32 -14.69 48.33
N SER A 161 47.69 -13.41 48.39
CA SER A 161 47.83 -12.55 47.21
C SER A 161 48.94 -13.03 46.26
N HIS A 162 50.10 -13.42 46.82
CA HIS A 162 51.19 -13.98 46.04
C HIS A 162 50.79 -15.33 45.41
N GLY A 163 50.15 -16.22 46.17
CA GLY A 163 49.64 -17.50 45.68
C GLY A 163 48.61 -17.36 44.56
N ALA A 164 47.64 -16.46 44.71
CA ALA A 164 46.67 -16.13 43.65
C ALA A 164 47.35 -15.57 42.39
N THR A 165 48.45 -14.83 42.55
CA THR A 165 49.26 -14.36 41.41
C THR A 165 49.91 -15.53 40.66
N GLN A 166 50.41 -16.54 41.37
CA GLN A 166 51.05 -17.72 40.77
C GLN A 166 50.05 -18.72 40.17
N PHE A 167 48.90 -18.92 40.80
CA PHE A 167 47.93 -19.93 40.40
C PHE A 167 47.38 -19.65 38.98
N LYS A 168 47.49 -20.61 38.07
CA LYS A 168 46.92 -20.53 36.71
C LYS A 168 46.05 -21.75 36.44
N VAL A 169 44.89 -21.52 35.85
CA VAL A 169 43.90 -22.56 35.57
C VAL A 169 44.16 -23.09 34.17
N ASN A 170 44.39 -24.39 34.06
CA ASN A 170 44.47 -25.03 32.75
C ASN A 170 43.09 -25.04 32.07
N PHE A 171 43.02 -24.59 30.81
CA PHE A 171 41.76 -24.46 30.08
C PHE A 171 41.02 -25.80 29.89
N ASP A 172 41.74 -26.88 29.55
CA ASP A 172 41.13 -28.20 29.38
C ASP A 172 40.61 -28.77 30.72
N GLN A 173 41.33 -28.50 31.81
CA GLN A 173 40.87 -28.84 33.15
C GLN A 173 39.58 -28.09 33.50
N LEU A 174 39.52 -26.77 33.24
CA LEU A 174 38.32 -25.97 33.47
C LEU A 174 37.12 -26.52 32.69
N ARG A 175 37.31 -26.76 31.38
CA ARG A 175 36.29 -27.34 30.50
C ARG A 175 35.79 -28.69 31.02
N ARG A 176 36.70 -29.56 31.47
CA ARG A 176 36.38 -30.87 32.04
C ARG A 176 35.59 -30.75 33.34
N VAL A 177 36.06 -29.92 34.28
CA VAL A 177 35.40 -29.73 35.59
C VAL A 177 33.97 -29.21 35.42
N MET A 178 33.76 -28.24 34.52
CA MET A 178 32.44 -27.71 34.21
C MET A 178 31.54 -28.79 33.57
N ARG A 179 32.05 -29.55 32.60
CA ARG A 179 31.28 -30.61 31.90
C ARG A 179 30.96 -31.82 32.78
N GLU A 180 31.75 -32.09 33.80
CA GLU A 180 31.53 -33.22 34.72
C GLU A 180 30.63 -32.87 35.90
N SER A 181 30.27 -31.59 36.09
CA SER A 181 29.39 -31.14 37.18
C SER A 181 28.04 -30.69 36.62
N ASP A 182 26.98 -31.47 36.85
CA ASP A 182 25.63 -31.08 36.45
C ASP A 182 25.15 -29.81 37.15
N TRP A 183 25.58 -29.61 38.40
CA TRP A 183 25.33 -28.38 39.13
C TRP A 183 26.00 -27.17 38.46
N ALA A 184 27.27 -27.31 38.04
CA ALA A 184 27.98 -26.23 37.38
C ALA A 184 27.35 -25.86 36.03
N LYS A 185 26.95 -26.85 35.22
CA LYS A 185 26.23 -26.61 33.95
C LYS A 185 24.93 -25.84 34.16
N ALA A 186 24.21 -26.15 35.24
CA ALA A 186 22.93 -25.51 35.53
C ALA A 186 23.09 -24.10 36.09
N ASN A 187 24.15 -23.84 36.88
CA ASN A 187 24.25 -22.64 37.71
C ASN A 187 25.40 -21.69 37.36
N ILE A 188 26.31 -22.03 36.45
CA ILE A 188 27.45 -21.17 36.11
C ILE A 188 27.39 -20.75 34.64
N LEU A 189 27.39 -19.44 34.42
CA LEU A 189 27.67 -18.83 33.12
C LEU A 189 29.13 -18.40 33.07
N ILE A 190 29.76 -18.62 31.93
CA ILE A 190 31.18 -18.37 31.73
C ILE A 190 31.33 -17.12 30.89
N ALA A 191 32.00 -16.10 31.41
CA ALA A 191 32.38 -14.92 30.64
C ALA A 191 33.90 -14.90 30.40
N VAL A 192 34.34 -14.29 29.31
CA VAL A 192 35.77 -14.12 29.02
C VAL A 192 36.08 -12.68 28.67
N ALA A 193 37.21 -12.16 29.13
CA ALA A 193 37.68 -10.83 28.77
C ALA A 193 37.95 -10.75 27.25
N GLY A 194 37.30 -9.80 26.58
CA GLY A 194 37.45 -9.55 25.14
C GLY A 194 38.55 -8.55 24.80
N ALA A 195 39.16 -7.89 25.79
CA ALA A 195 40.16 -6.85 25.62
C ALA A 195 41.49 -7.38 25.05
N THR A 196 42.37 -6.47 24.62
CA THR A 196 43.68 -6.87 24.04
C THR A 196 44.78 -7.12 25.07
N GLY A 197 44.64 -6.59 26.29
CA GLY A 197 45.64 -6.72 27.35
C GLY A 197 45.62 -8.12 27.96
N ASP A 198 44.57 -8.39 28.72
CA ASP A 198 44.29 -9.60 29.53
C ASP A 198 43.16 -10.47 28.94
N GLY A 199 42.72 -10.16 27.72
CA GLY A 199 41.63 -10.85 27.04
C GLY A 199 42.04 -11.60 25.78
N THR A 200 41.09 -12.31 25.19
CA THR A 200 41.31 -13.19 24.03
C THR A 200 41.79 -12.44 22.78
N SER A 201 41.49 -11.14 22.65
CA SER A 201 41.95 -10.31 21.52
C SER A 201 43.47 -10.05 21.53
N GLY A 202 44.16 -10.39 22.62
CA GLY A 202 45.62 -10.39 22.72
C GLY A 202 46.30 -11.56 21.99
N LEU A 203 45.58 -12.65 21.72
CA LEU A 203 46.08 -13.85 21.03
C LEU A 203 46.08 -13.62 19.52
N ARG A 204 47.20 -13.12 18.99
CA ARG A 204 47.32 -12.68 17.58
C ARG A 204 48.27 -13.52 16.73
N GLN A 205 49.00 -14.46 17.32
CA GLN A 205 49.86 -15.36 16.54
C GLN A 205 49.04 -16.47 15.88
N ALA A 206 49.45 -16.90 14.68
CA ALA A 206 48.69 -17.89 13.89
C ALA A 206 48.49 -19.23 14.63
N ALA A 207 49.43 -19.63 15.49
CA ALA A 207 49.35 -20.85 16.29
C ALA A 207 48.29 -20.76 17.42
N ASP A 208 48.01 -19.56 17.92
CA ASP A 208 47.12 -19.33 19.08
C ASP A 208 45.68 -19.00 18.68
N ALA A 209 45.43 -18.81 17.38
CA ALA A 209 44.10 -18.49 16.84
C ALA A 209 43.07 -19.59 17.14
N THR A 210 43.48 -20.86 17.06
CA THR A 210 42.62 -22.00 17.40
C THR A 210 42.26 -22.01 18.88
N MET A 211 43.25 -21.72 19.75
CA MET A 211 43.03 -21.68 21.20
C MET A 211 42.07 -20.55 21.57
N ARG A 212 42.26 -19.36 20.99
CA ARG A 212 41.33 -18.24 21.12
C ARG A 212 39.90 -18.66 20.76
N GLN A 213 39.72 -19.29 19.61
CA GLN A 213 38.39 -19.70 19.15
C GLN A 213 37.74 -20.72 20.11
N GLU A 214 38.50 -21.69 20.63
CA GLU A 214 37.97 -22.67 21.60
C GLU A 214 37.57 -22.02 22.93
N ILE A 215 38.33 -21.03 23.43
CA ILE A 215 37.98 -20.27 24.63
C ILE A 215 36.70 -19.46 24.39
N GLU A 216 36.64 -18.71 23.30
CA GLU A 216 35.47 -17.90 22.95
C GLU A 216 34.23 -18.78 22.70
N LYS A 217 34.41 -19.97 22.10
CA LYS A 217 33.33 -20.96 21.92
C LYS A 217 32.82 -21.52 23.24
N PHE A 218 33.70 -21.73 24.22
CA PHE A 218 33.36 -22.20 25.57
C PHE A 218 32.69 -21.13 26.43
N ALA A 219 33.01 -19.85 26.21
CA ALA A 219 32.37 -18.74 26.90
C ALA A 219 30.91 -18.56 26.45
N HIS A 220 30.05 -18.16 27.36
CA HIS A 220 28.67 -17.75 27.10
C HIS A 220 28.60 -16.25 26.84
N ILE A 221 29.41 -15.46 27.54
CA ILE A 221 29.40 -13.99 27.54
C ILE A 221 30.80 -13.47 27.18
N ILE A 222 30.85 -12.31 26.50
CA ILE A 222 32.10 -11.61 26.22
C ILE A 222 32.14 -10.33 27.05
N PHE A 223 33.16 -10.18 27.91
CA PHE A 223 33.38 -8.95 28.65
C PHE A 223 34.08 -7.92 27.77
N SER A 224 33.30 -6.97 27.26
CA SER A 224 33.76 -5.94 26.35
C SER A 224 32.81 -4.76 26.29
N SER A 225 33.39 -3.57 26.32
CA SER A 225 32.69 -2.31 26.11
C SER A 225 32.72 -1.85 24.64
N SER A 226 33.35 -2.61 23.74
CA SER A 226 33.60 -2.19 22.35
C SER A 226 32.37 -2.38 21.47
N SER A 227 31.91 -1.30 20.84
CA SER A 227 30.82 -1.36 19.85
C SER A 227 31.15 -2.32 18.69
N ALA A 228 32.40 -2.36 18.24
CA ALA A 228 32.83 -3.26 17.17
C ALA A 228 32.77 -4.75 17.59
N GLN A 229 33.06 -5.06 18.86
CA GLN A 229 32.89 -6.44 19.35
C GLN A 229 31.42 -6.79 19.55
N ARG A 230 30.60 -5.85 20.05
CA ARG A 230 29.15 -6.04 20.14
C ARG A 230 28.54 -6.35 18.77
N ASP A 231 28.85 -5.55 17.75
CA ASP A 231 28.33 -5.76 16.40
C ASP A 231 28.84 -7.07 15.76
N PHE A 232 30.05 -7.53 16.13
CA PHE A 232 30.57 -8.82 15.71
C PHE A 232 29.82 -9.98 16.38
N TRP A 233 29.69 -9.96 17.70
CA TRP A 233 29.05 -11.04 18.46
C TRP A 233 27.53 -11.10 18.34
N SER A 234 26.90 -10.04 17.81
CA SER A 234 25.50 -10.04 17.38
C SER A 234 25.30 -10.45 15.91
N GLY A 235 26.37 -10.65 15.13
CA GLY A 235 26.30 -11.04 13.72
C GLY A 235 25.93 -9.91 12.76
N ARG A 236 26.03 -8.65 13.20
CA ARG A 236 25.76 -7.46 12.37
C ARG A 236 26.99 -7.02 11.55
N LYS A 237 28.20 -7.38 11.98
CA LYS A 237 29.44 -6.95 11.31
C LYS A 237 30.49 -8.05 11.20
N GLY A 238 30.97 -8.28 9.99
CA GLY A 238 32.11 -9.16 9.68
C GLY A 238 31.79 -10.66 9.57
N VAL A 239 30.74 -11.14 10.25
CA VAL A 239 30.28 -12.54 10.21
C VAL A 239 28.76 -12.60 10.29
N THR A 240 28.15 -13.60 9.66
CA THR A 240 26.70 -13.85 9.75
C THR A 240 26.35 -14.69 10.99
N PHE A 241 25.08 -14.68 11.39
CA PHE A 241 24.56 -15.54 12.46
C PHE A 241 24.95 -17.03 12.27
N GLU A 242 24.79 -17.57 11.06
CA GLU A 242 25.14 -18.97 10.77
C GLU A 242 26.63 -19.26 10.93
N GLN A 243 27.49 -18.30 10.57
CA GLN A 243 28.94 -18.43 10.77
C GLN A 243 29.31 -18.38 12.26
N LEU A 244 28.63 -17.55 13.06
CA LEU A 244 28.80 -17.53 14.52
C LEU A 244 28.33 -18.84 15.16
N LYS A 245 27.21 -19.38 14.70
CA LYS A 245 26.68 -20.68 15.14
C LYS A 245 27.65 -21.83 14.87
N GLU A 246 28.19 -21.91 13.65
CA GLU A 246 29.15 -22.94 13.26
C GLU A 246 30.46 -22.83 14.06
N ARG A 247 31.02 -21.62 14.19
CA ARG A 247 32.36 -21.40 14.75
C ARG A 247 32.40 -21.29 16.27
N TYR A 248 31.39 -20.68 16.88
CA TYR A 248 31.38 -20.26 18.28
C TYR A 248 30.17 -20.75 19.09
N GLY A 249 29.27 -21.50 18.47
CA GLY A 249 28.06 -22.02 19.09
C GLY A 249 26.88 -21.04 19.09
N GLY A 250 27.03 -19.84 18.53
CA GLY A 250 25.98 -18.83 18.41
C GLY A 250 26.48 -17.41 18.63
N CYS A 251 25.55 -16.46 18.63
CA CYS A 251 25.79 -15.10 19.10
C CYS A 251 26.09 -15.08 20.60
N LYS A 252 26.75 -14.03 21.09
CA LYS A 252 27.10 -13.88 22.51
C LYS A 252 26.84 -12.45 22.98
N PRO A 253 26.28 -12.24 24.17
CA PRO A 253 26.10 -10.90 24.71
C PRO A 253 27.46 -10.31 25.10
N CYS A 254 27.63 -9.03 24.80
CA CYS A 254 28.72 -8.25 25.35
C CYS A 254 28.25 -7.57 26.63
N LEU A 255 28.99 -7.74 27.72
CA LEU A 255 28.75 -7.07 28.99
C LEU A 255 30.01 -6.31 29.42
N HIS A 256 29.83 -5.26 30.21
CA HIS A 256 30.92 -4.47 30.76
C HIS A 256 30.57 -3.98 32.17
N GLY A 257 31.49 -4.22 33.10
CA GLY A 257 31.44 -3.65 34.44
C GLY A 257 32.51 -2.59 34.63
N SER A 258 32.42 -1.88 35.74
CA SER A 258 33.38 -0.87 36.19
C SER A 258 34.77 -1.42 36.44
N ASP A 259 34.89 -2.73 36.76
CA ASP A 259 36.15 -3.37 37.15
C ASP A 259 36.88 -2.57 38.25
N ALA A 260 36.09 -2.03 39.18
CA ALA A 260 36.59 -1.06 40.15
C ALA A 260 37.53 -1.72 41.15
N HIS A 261 38.71 -1.13 41.35
CA HIS A 261 39.69 -1.53 42.36
C HIS A 261 39.94 -0.45 43.42
N ASP A 262 39.31 0.72 43.25
CA ASP A 262 39.44 1.90 44.09
C ASP A 262 38.08 2.61 44.22
N HIS A 263 37.94 3.52 45.19
CA HIS A 263 36.66 4.19 45.47
C HIS A 263 36.13 5.05 44.32
N LYS A 264 36.98 5.60 43.45
CA LYS A 264 36.56 6.55 42.41
C LYS A 264 35.84 5.84 41.26
N THR A 265 36.20 4.58 41.00
CA THR A 265 35.71 3.81 39.85
C THR A 265 34.49 2.94 40.19
N VAL A 266 34.10 2.84 41.47
CA VAL A 266 32.96 2.03 41.94
C VAL A 266 31.67 2.41 41.19
N GLY A 267 31.15 1.48 40.39
CA GLY A 267 29.94 1.70 39.61
C GLY A 267 30.09 2.78 38.51
N GLN A 268 31.31 3.08 38.09
CA GLN A 268 31.62 4.07 37.05
C GLN A 268 32.46 3.44 35.93
N PRO A 269 31.86 2.62 35.04
CA PRO A 269 32.56 2.08 33.88
C PRO A 269 33.08 3.20 32.96
N VAL A 270 34.18 2.91 32.29
CA VAL A 270 34.87 3.86 31.41
C VAL A 270 33.93 4.34 30.30
N GLU A 271 33.93 5.67 30.06
CA GLU A 271 33.06 6.33 29.06
C GLU A 271 31.55 6.07 29.29
N GLU A 272 31.12 5.86 30.54
CA GLU A 272 29.71 5.64 30.90
C GLU A 272 29.08 4.45 30.16
N ARG A 273 29.89 3.44 29.83
CA ARG A 273 29.44 2.25 29.10
C ARG A 273 28.79 1.24 30.04
N TYR A 274 27.58 1.55 30.49
CA TYR A 274 26.83 0.68 31.40
C TYR A 274 26.30 -0.57 30.69
N SER A 275 26.20 -1.68 31.42
CA SER A 275 25.49 -2.87 30.97
C SER A 275 24.01 -2.75 31.27
N TRP A 276 23.19 -2.83 30.22
CA TRP A 276 21.74 -2.90 30.28
C TRP A 276 21.31 -4.30 29.90
N ILE A 277 20.57 -4.97 30.79
CA ILE A 277 20.02 -6.30 30.54
C ILE A 277 18.50 -6.21 30.59
N LYS A 278 17.83 -6.77 29.58
CA LYS A 278 16.37 -6.82 29.49
C LYS A 278 15.84 -8.09 30.14
N GLY A 279 15.12 -7.92 31.24
CA GLY A 279 14.57 -9.03 32.02
C GLY A 279 14.17 -8.60 33.43
N GLY A 280 13.57 -9.52 34.17
CA GLY A 280 13.47 -9.45 35.62
C GLY A 280 14.84 -9.47 36.30
N LEU A 281 14.88 -9.08 37.58
CA LEU A 281 16.08 -9.10 38.42
C LEU A 281 16.33 -10.51 39.00
N GLU A 282 16.41 -11.48 38.08
CA GLU A 282 16.67 -12.90 38.34
C GLU A 282 17.86 -13.35 37.50
N PHE A 283 18.64 -14.34 37.94
CA PHE A 283 19.85 -14.76 37.22
C PHE A 283 19.51 -15.34 35.84
N ASP A 284 18.32 -15.92 35.69
CA ASP A 284 17.82 -16.43 34.42
C ASP A 284 17.73 -15.35 33.32
N ALA A 285 17.66 -14.06 33.66
CA ALA A 285 17.72 -12.98 32.67
C ALA A 285 19.05 -12.98 31.89
N LEU A 286 20.17 -13.34 32.54
CA LEU A 286 21.46 -13.56 31.85
C LEU A 286 21.42 -14.79 30.95
N ARG A 287 20.72 -15.86 31.37
CA ARG A 287 20.55 -17.06 30.52
C ARG A 287 19.74 -16.70 29.26
N GLN A 288 18.66 -15.93 29.41
CA GLN A 288 17.89 -15.43 28.27
C GLN A 288 18.73 -14.50 27.37
N ALA A 289 19.56 -13.63 27.95
CA ALA A 289 20.48 -12.79 27.17
C ALA A 289 21.58 -13.57 26.44
N CYS A 290 21.93 -14.79 26.88
CA CYS A 290 22.81 -15.68 26.11
C CYS A 290 22.07 -16.32 24.90
N ILE A 291 20.75 -16.44 24.96
CA ILE A 291 19.91 -17.00 23.89
C ILE A 291 19.57 -15.91 22.86
N ASP A 292 19.15 -14.73 23.31
CA ASP A 292 18.93 -13.53 22.49
C ASP A 292 19.82 -12.35 22.93
N PRO A 293 21.11 -12.36 22.54
CA PRO A 293 22.06 -11.31 22.91
C PRO A 293 21.66 -9.91 22.48
N GLU A 294 21.11 -9.79 21.27
CA GLU A 294 20.80 -8.50 20.67
C GLU A 294 19.54 -7.88 21.28
N GLY A 295 18.50 -8.71 21.53
CA GLY A 295 17.26 -8.25 22.13
C GLY A 295 17.35 -7.99 23.63
N ARG A 296 18.32 -8.59 24.34
CA ARG A 296 18.38 -8.56 25.81
C ARG A 296 19.66 -8.04 26.45
N ALA A 297 20.74 -7.81 25.72
CA ALA A 297 21.96 -7.23 26.29
C ALA A 297 22.47 -6.03 25.46
N TYR A 298 22.73 -4.92 26.15
CA TYR A 298 23.24 -3.72 25.52
C TYR A 298 24.28 -3.03 26.41
N VAL A 299 25.35 -2.52 25.79
CA VAL A 299 26.36 -1.71 26.48
C VAL A 299 26.34 -0.30 25.90
N GLY A 300 26.09 0.70 26.75
CA GLY A 300 25.99 2.11 26.37
C GLY A 300 25.60 3.02 27.55
N ASN A 301 25.58 4.33 27.30
CA ASN A 301 25.25 5.36 28.28
C ASN A 301 23.78 5.30 28.75
N GLU A 302 22.87 4.94 27.85
CA GLU A 302 21.44 4.82 28.10
C GLU A 302 20.94 3.46 27.61
N SER A 303 19.84 2.97 28.20
CA SER A 303 19.17 1.79 27.70
C SER A 303 18.61 2.03 26.29
N PRO A 304 18.45 0.98 25.46
CA PRO A 304 17.76 1.11 24.18
C PRO A 304 16.39 1.78 24.33
N SER A 305 16.05 2.65 23.36
CA SER A 305 14.77 3.36 23.35
C SER A 305 13.59 2.41 23.21
N THR A 306 12.51 2.69 23.92
CA THR A 306 11.21 2.05 23.76
C THR A 306 10.22 3.00 23.07
N ALA A 307 9.02 2.52 22.79
CA ALA A 307 7.89 3.33 22.34
C ALA A 307 7.68 4.57 23.24
N MET A 308 7.22 5.66 22.63
CA MET A 308 7.02 6.94 23.33
C MET A 308 6.01 6.79 24.48
N PRO A 309 6.30 7.29 25.70
CA PRO A 309 5.42 7.05 26.87
C PRO A 309 3.98 7.51 26.70
N SER A 310 3.71 8.55 25.89
CA SER A 310 2.35 9.03 25.60
C SER A 310 1.52 8.07 24.73
N GLN A 311 2.17 7.17 24.01
CA GLN A 311 1.58 6.15 23.13
C GLN A 311 1.65 4.74 23.73
N VAL A 312 2.00 4.63 25.02
CA VAL A 312 2.09 3.34 25.73
C VAL A 312 1.06 3.31 26.84
N ILE A 313 0.32 2.22 26.93
CA ILE A 313 -0.53 1.91 28.08
C ILE A 313 0.37 1.32 29.16
N SER A 314 0.52 2.00 30.29
CA SER A 314 1.38 1.57 31.40
C SER A 314 0.67 0.60 32.34
N SER A 315 -0.65 0.74 32.51
CA SER A 315 -1.46 -0.15 33.34
C SER A 315 -2.96 -0.06 33.00
N LEU A 316 -3.66 -1.13 33.36
CA LEU A 316 -5.11 -1.25 33.35
C LEU A 316 -5.59 -1.50 34.79
N SER A 317 -6.65 -0.81 35.20
CA SER A 317 -7.37 -1.05 36.45
C SER A 317 -8.85 -1.32 36.16
N VAL A 318 -9.44 -2.32 36.80
CA VAL A 318 -10.86 -2.66 36.69
C VAL A 318 -11.53 -2.41 38.03
N ALA A 319 -12.57 -1.58 38.03
CA ALA A 319 -13.38 -1.27 39.21
C ALA A 319 -14.81 -1.76 39.03
N ASP A 320 -15.54 -1.89 40.15
CA ASP A 320 -16.95 -2.32 40.20
C ASP A 320 -17.24 -3.65 39.49
N ALA A 321 -16.25 -4.56 39.48
CA ALA A 321 -16.28 -5.85 38.82
C ALA A 321 -15.83 -6.98 39.76
N SER A 322 -16.77 -7.60 40.49
CA SER A 322 -16.44 -8.72 41.39
C SER A 322 -15.88 -9.96 40.68
N TRP A 323 -16.07 -10.06 39.36
CA TRP A 323 -15.53 -11.10 38.50
C TRP A 323 -14.10 -10.81 38.04
N ALA A 324 -13.59 -9.58 38.17
CA ALA A 324 -12.19 -9.26 37.89
C ALA A 324 -11.35 -9.50 39.16
N ALA A 325 -10.97 -10.77 39.40
CA ALA A 325 -10.21 -11.13 40.60
C ALA A 325 -8.83 -10.45 40.64
N THR A 326 -8.27 -10.19 39.46
CA THR A 326 -7.11 -9.32 39.27
C THR A 326 -7.59 -7.94 38.79
N SER A 327 -7.65 -6.98 39.70
CA SER A 327 -8.16 -5.63 39.41
C SER A 327 -7.12 -4.66 38.88
N GLU A 328 -5.83 -4.94 39.01
CA GLU A 328 -4.74 -4.08 38.50
C GLU A 328 -3.73 -4.92 37.71
N ILE A 329 -3.43 -4.47 36.50
CA ILE A 329 -2.52 -5.15 35.57
C ILE A 329 -1.57 -4.11 34.99
N PRO A 330 -0.28 -4.08 35.38
CA PRO A 330 0.71 -3.26 34.72
C PRO A 330 1.09 -3.88 33.36
N LEU A 331 1.34 -3.05 32.35
CA LEU A 331 1.58 -3.47 30.98
C LEU A 331 2.97 -3.00 30.50
N ASN A 332 3.71 -3.88 29.84
CA ASN A 332 5.04 -3.59 29.29
C ASN A 332 4.95 -2.71 28.05
N PRO A 333 5.88 -1.76 27.83
CA PRO A 333 5.90 -0.90 26.63
C PRO A 333 6.16 -1.63 25.32
N GLY A 334 6.71 -2.85 25.34
CA GLY A 334 7.02 -3.64 24.15
C GLY A 334 5.92 -4.64 23.80
N LEU A 335 6.27 -5.92 23.72
CA LEU A 335 5.36 -7.02 23.32
C LEU A 335 4.73 -7.69 24.54
N VAL A 336 3.42 -7.55 24.68
CA VAL A 336 2.60 -8.22 25.69
C VAL A 336 1.84 -9.38 25.04
N ALA A 337 2.12 -10.61 25.46
CA ALA A 337 1.43 -11.81 25.02
C ALA A 337 0.45 -12.30 26.08
N ILE A 338 -0.84 -12.40 25.73
CA ILE A 338 -1.91 -12.92 26.59
C ILE A 338 -2.19 -14.36 26.16
N ILE A 339 -1.88 -15.31 27.04
CA ILE A 339 -2.04 -16.76 26.82
C ILE A 339 -2.95 -17.37 27.87
N GLY A 340 -3.39 -18.61 27.65
CA GLY A 340 -4.32 -19.30 28.54
C GLY A 340 -5.20 -20.31 27.81
N ALA A 341 -5.82 -21.22 28.55
CA ALA A 341 -6.72 -22.23 28.00
C ALA A 341 -7.94 -21.60 27.29
N ARG A 342 -8.72 -22.40 26.55
CA ARG A 342 -9.96 -21.91 25.94
C ARG A 342 -10.94 -21.47 27.04
N GLY A 343 -11.52 -20.28 26.91
CA GLY A 343 -12.46 -19.72 27.90
C GLY A 343 -11.82 -19.11 29.16
N SER A 344 -10.49 -18.98 29.22
CA SER A 344 -9.76 -18.42 30.37
C SER A 344 -9.84 -16.89 30.55
N GLY A 345 -10.49 -16.16 29.63
CA GLY A 345 -10.60 -14.70 29.71
C GLY A 345 -9.51 -13.91 28.98
N LYS A 346 -8.81 -14.51 27.99
CA LYS A 346 -7.82 -13.80 27.15
C LYS A 346 -8.43 -12.63 26.36
N THR A 347 -9.43 -12.92 25.52
CA THR A 347 -10.18 -11.90 24.76
C THR A 347 -10.88 -10.91 25.68
N ALA A 348 -11.31 -11.33 26.88
CA ALA A 348 -11.88 -10.41 27.86
C ALA A 348 -10.88 -9.31 28.26
N LEU A 349 -9.62 -9.67 28.48
CA LEU A 349 -8.57 -8.69 28.79
C LEU A 349 -8.30 -7.77 27.60
N ALA A 350 -8.16 -8.32 26.39
CA ALA A 350 -7.95 -7.52 25.18
C ALA A 350 -9.12 -6.54 24.93
N ASP A 351 -10.35 -6.98 25.10
CA ASP A 351 -11.55 -6.13 24.96
C ASP A 351 -11.60 -5.02 26.03
N MET A 352 -11.25 -5.32 27.28
CA MET A 352 -11.20 -4.30 28.34
C MET A 352 -10.17 -3.21 28.03
N ILE A 353 -9.04 -3.58 27.44
CA ILE A 353 -8.03 -2.62 26.97
C ILE A 353 -8.58 -1.84 25.77
N ALA A 354 -9.14 -2.52 24.76
CA ALA A 354 -9.70 -1.89 23.57
C ALA A 354 -10.84 -0.91 23.89
N ALA A 355 -11.71 -1.25 24.85
CA ALA A 355 -12.77 -0.38 25.35
C ALA A 355 -12.21 0.90 25.98
N GLY A 356 -11.19 0.78 26.84
CA GLY A 356 -10.53 1.94 27.46
C GLY A 356 -9.78 2.83 26.46
N CYS A 357 -9.45 2.30 25.28
CA CYS A 357 -8.83 3.03 24.18
C CYS A 357 -9.83 3.63 23.18
N ASP A 358 -11.14 3.51 23.41
CA ASP A 358 -12.18 3.86 22.42
C ASP A 358 -11.96 3.15 21.06
N ALA A 359 -11.41 1.94 21.07
CA ALA A 359 -11.00 1.18 19.88
C ALA A 359 -12.01 0.11 19.42
N ILE A 360 -13.06 -0.15 20.21
CA ILE A 360 -14.18 -1.01 19.81
C ILE A 360 -15.15 -0.17 18.96
N THR A 361 -15.48 -0.65 17.76
CA THR A 361 -16.31 0.09 16.80
C THR A 361 -17.77 0.23 17.27
N PRO A 362 -18.51 1.26 16.81
CA PRO A 362 -19.94 1.41 17.09
C PRO A 362 -20.76 0.19 16.66
N ASP A 363 -20.44 -0.40 15.51
CA ASP A 363 -21.10 -1.60 14.99
C ASP A 363 -20.85 -2.81 15.90
N ALA A 364 -19.61 -2.97 16.42
CA ALA A 364 -19.29 -4.04 17.36
C ALA A 364 -20.08 -3.88 18.68
N TRP A 365 -20.20 -2.65 19.20
CA TRP A 365 -20.98 -2.36 20.41
C TRP A 365 -22.48 -2.59 20.24
N SER A 366 -23.03 -2.36 19.05
CA SER A 366 -24.45 -2.50 18.74
C SER A 366 -24.85 -3.91 18.26
N ALA A 367 -23.87 -4.77 17.96
CA ALA A 367 -24.11 -6.14 17.56
C ALA A 367 -24.89 -6.95 18.61
N SER A 368 -25.71 -7.90 18.16
CA SER A 368 -26.47 -8.78 19.05
C SER A 368 -25.54 -9.67 19.89
N ALA A 369 -25.88 -9.90 21.16
CA ALA A 369 -25.09 -10.72 22.07
C ALA A 369 -24.89 -12.18 21.59
N SER A 370 -25.77 -12.70 20.73
CA SER A 370 -25.65 -14.05 20.15
C SER A 370 -24.64 -14.13 19.01
N ILE A 371 -24.23 -13.00 18.43
CA ILE A 371 -23.39 -12.93 17.22
C ILE A 371 -22.10 -12.13 17.48
N SER A 372 -22.06 -11.28 18.52
CA SER A 372 -20.92 -10.39 18.76
C SER A 372 -19.62 -11.14 19.11
N PRO A 373 -18.48 -10.76 18.51
CA PRO A 373 -17.17 -11.34 18.80
C PRO A 373 -16.58 -10.79 20.10
N SER A 374 -17.05 -9.62 20.55
CA SER A 374 -16.59 -9.03 21.80
C SER A 374 -17.16 -9.77 23.01
N PHE A 375 -16.27 -10.16 23.92
CA PHE A 375 -16.64 -10.64 25.25
C PHE A 375 -17.52 -9.64 25.99
N LEU A 376 -17.17 -8.34 25.94
CA LEU A 376 -17.92 -7.31 26.67
C LEU A 376 -19.37 -7.19 26.21
N VAL A 377 -19.60 -7.27 24.90
CA VAL A 377 -20.95 -7.22 24.33
C VAL A 377 -21.76 -8.48 24.70
N ARG A 378 -21.13 -9.66 24.65
CA ARG A 378 -21.78 -10.91 25.09
C ARG A 378 -22.10 -10.92 26.59
N ALA A 379 -21.20 -10.37 27.40
CA ALA A 379 -21.31 -10.33 28.84
C ALA A 379 -22.12 -9.13 29.37
N ARG A 380 -22.60 -8.23 28.50
CA ARG A 380 -23.16 -6.91 28.85
C ARG A 380 -24.13 -6.91 30.03
N GLN A 381 -25.04 -7.88 30.08
CA GLN A 381 -26.04 -7.99 31.17
C GLN A 381 -25.45 -8.38 32.53
N LEU A 382 -24.25 -8.97 32.53
CA LEU A 382 -23.53 -9.46 33.71
C LEU A 382 -22.40 -8.53 34.16
N LEU A 383 -22.04 -7.52 33.36
CA LEU A 383 -20.97 -6.57 33.69
C LEU A 383 -21.38 -5.56 34.77
N GLY A 384 -22.66 -5.27 34.91
CA GLY A 384 -23.17 -4.34 35.93
C GLY A 384 -22.69 -2.89 35.70
N SER A 385 -21.97 -2.34 36.68
CA SER A 385 -21.39 -0.98 36.62
C SER A 385 -19.87 -1.00 36.43
N ALA A 386 -19.32 -2.15 36.00
CA ALA A 386 -17.88 -2.32 35.85
C ALA A 386 -17.25 -1.28 34.91
N THR A 387 -16.11 -0.74 35.32
CA THR A 387 -15.34 0.22 34.55
C THR A 387 -13.90 -0.24 34.36
N THR A 388 -13.29 0.17 33.25
CA THR A 388 -11.85 0.03 33.01
C THR A 388 -11.20 1.41 33.02
N THR A 389 -10.09 1.53 33.72
CA THR A 389 -9.24 2.72 33.75
C THR A 389 -7.88 2.37 33.17
N LEU A 390 -7.53 2.99 32.04
CA LEU A 390 -6.20 2.89 31.45
C LEU A 390 -5.34 4.06 31.91
N THR A 391 -4.13 3.76 32.36
CA THR A 391 -3.08 4.76 32.59
C THR A 391 -2.07 4.68 31.47
N TRP A 392 -1.69 5.82 30.92
CA TRP A 392 -0.70 5.95 29.86
C TRP A 392 0.67 6.27 30.47
N GLY A 393 1.76 5.85 29.83
CA GLY A 393 3.13 6.09 30.31
C GLY A 393 3.48 7.57 30.50
N GLY A 394 2.79 8.47 29.79
CA GLY A 394 2.86 9.92 29.99
C GLY A 394 2.07 10.47 31.19
N GLY A 395 1.41 9.60 31.98
CA GLY A 395 0.66 9.96 33.18
C GLY A 395 -0.83 10.26 32.98
N ALA A 396 -1.30 10.40 31.74
CA ALA A 396 -2.72 10.58 31.46
C ALA A 396 -3.51 9.30 31.82
N SER A 397 -4.75 9.44 32.30
CA SER A 397 -5.64 8.32 32.53
C SER A 397 -7.01 8.51 31.88
N VAL A 398 -7.64 7.41 31.47
CA VAL A 398 -8.97 7.41 30.83
C VAL A 398 -9.79 6.30 31.46
N THR A 399 -11.02 6.60 31.86
CA THR A 399 -11.96 5.61 32.41
C THR A 399 -13.16 5.46 31.48
N ARG A 400 -13.61 4.22 31.27
CA ARG A 400 -14.77 3.86 30.44
C ARG A 400 -15.61 2.77 31.10
N PHE A 401 -16.92 2.79 30.85
CA PHE A 401 -17.79 1.68 31.24
C PHE A 401 -17.59 0.49 30.31
N LEU A 402 -17.53 -0.70 30.89
CA LEU A 402 -17.30 -1.94 30.15
C LEU A 402 -18.54 -2.43 29.36
N ASP A 403 -19.70 -1.85 29.59
CA ASP A 403 -20.93 -2.16 28.84
C ASP A 403 -21.13 -1.29 27.59
N GLY A 404 -20.27 -0.28 27.40
CA GLY A 404 -20.25 0.63 26.26
C GLY A 404 -21.27 1.77 26.33
N ARG A 405 -21.90 2.04 27.49
CA ARG A 405 -22.90 3.12 27.62
C ARG A 405 -22.35 4.53 27.38
N ASP A 406 -21.05 4.70 27.57
CA ASP A 406 -20.29 5.94 27.35
C ASP A 406 -19.38 5.86 26.12
N ALA A 407 -19.46 4.79 25.34
CA ALA A 407 -18.72 4.62 24.10
C ALA A 407 -19.31 5.50 22.97
N ASN A 408 -18.47 5.80 21.96
CA ASN A 408 -18.89 6.37 20.67
C ASN A 408 -19.53 7.77 20.73
N GLY A 409 -19.11 8.63 21.66
CA GLY A 409 -19.39 10.06 21.54
C GLY A 409 -18.82 10.62 20.22
N HIS A 410 -19.39 11.69 19.67
CA HIS A 410 -18.90 12.39 18.47
C HIS A 410 -17.47 12.96 18.61
N LEU A 411 -16.87 12.85 19.80
CA LEU A 411 -15.50 13.22 20.15
C LEU A 411 -14.60 12.00 20.43
N ALA A 412 -15.09 10.77 20.24
CA ALA A 412 -14.31 9.55 20.47
C ALA A 412 -13.17 9.45 19.44
N PHE A 413 -11.95 9.30 19.93
CA PHE A 413 -10.75 9.14 19.11
C PHE A 413 -10.04 7.84 19.51
N PRO A 414 -10.03 6.81 18.65
CA PRO A 414 -9.38 5.55 18.95
C PRO A 414 -7.89 5.74 19.23
N ARG A 415 -7.48 5.46 20.47
CA ARG A 415 -6.09 5.59 20.92
C ARG A 415 -5.26 4.31 20.74
N ALA A 416 -5.87 3.24 20.24
CA ALA A 416 -5.22 1.99 19.87
C ALA A 416 -5.84 1.45 18.57
N ARG A 417 -5.09 0.62 17.85
CA ARG A 417 -5.59 -0.18 16.74
C ARG A 417 -5.98 -1.55 17.28
N TYR A 418 -7.26 -1.93 17.18
CA TYR A 418 -7.74 -3.22 17.66
C TYR A 418 -8.14 -4.13 16.50
N LEU A 419 -7.35 -5.17 16.28
CA LEU A 419 -7.61 -6.26 15.34
C LEU A 419 -8.27 -7.42 16.09
N SER A 420 -9.59 -7.33 16.27
CA SER A 420 -10.35 -8.45 16.86
C SER A 420 -10.32 -9.68 15.95
N GLN A 421 -10.51 -10.87 16.52
CA GLN A 421 -10.52 -12.13 15.77
C GLN A 421 -11.49 -12.08 14.58
N GLN A 422 -12.76 -11.70 14.82
CA GLN A 422 -13.76 -11.62 13.75
C GLN A 422 -13.42 -10.55 12.71
N PHE A 423 -12.84 -9.42 13.11
CA PHE A 423 -12.40 -8.41 12.14
C PHE A 423 -11.35 -8.97 11.18
N VAL A 424 -10.38 -9.73 11.70
CA VAL A 424 -9.38 -10.42 10.87
C VAL A 424 -10.06 -11.47 9.97
N GLU A 425 -10.97 -12.28 10.50
CA GLU A 425 -11.70 -13.30 9.74
C GLU A 425 -12.55 -12.68 8.62
N GLU A 426 -13.26 -11.57 8.89
CA GLU A 426 -14.09 -10.85 7.92
C GLU A 426 -13.24 -10.31 6.77
N LEU A 427 -12.13 -9.63 7.08
CA LEU A 427 -11.18 -9.11 6.09
C LEU A 427 -10.52 -10.24 5.27
N CYS A 428 -10.37 -11.42 5.85
CA CYS A 428 -9.78 -12.57 5.19
C CYS A 428 -10.82 -13.47 4.48
N SER A 429 -12.11 -13.23 4.69
CA SER A 429 -13.20 -14.09 4.19
C SER A 429 -13.36 -14.04 2.67
N SER A 430 -13.87 -15.13 2.08
CA SER A 430 -14.15 -15.22 0.64
C SER A 430 -15.53 -14.67 0.25
N ALA A 431 -16.41 -14.40 1.23
CA ALA A 431 -17.85 -14.21 1.02
C ALA A 431 -18.30 -12.75 0.89
N GLY A 432 -17.45 -11.78 1.20
CA GLY A 432 -17.69 -10.35 0.99
C GLY A 432 -16.46 -9.76 0.33
N VAL A 433 -16.66 -9.01 -0.75
CA VAL A 433 -15.62 -8.50 -1.64
C VAL A 433 -14.48 -7.85 -0.83
N SER A 434 -13.27 -8.05 -1.31
CA SER A 434 -11.95 -7.55 -0.89
C SER A 434 -11.83 -6.08 -0.43
N ASP A 435 -12.92 -5.32 -0.34
CA ASP A 435 -12.95 -3.88 -0.13
C ASP A 435 -12.42 -3.46 1.23
N GLY A 436 -12.65 -4.23 2.31
CA GLY A 436 -12.11 -3.90 3.63
C GLY A 436 -10.58 -3.98 3.69
N LEU A 437 -10.00 -5.06 3.15
CA LEU A 437 -8.55 -5.23 3.08
C LEU A 437 -7.91 -4.25 2.10
N ILE A 438 -8.58 -3.96 0.97
CA ILE A 438 -8.16 -2.93 0.02
C ILE A 438 -8.19 -1.56 0.67
N ALA A 439 -9.24 -1.20 1.41
CA ALA A 439 -9.35 0.08 2.12
C ALA A 439 -8.24 0.25 3.16
N GLU A 440 -7.86 -0.82 3.86
CA GLU A 440 -6.73 -0.78 4.78
C GLU A 440 -5.39 -0.54 4.04
N ILE A 441 -5.21 -1.18 2.88
CA ILE A 441 -4.03 -0.98 2.04
C ILE A 441 -3.99 0.46 1.52
N GLU A 442 -5.11 0.97 1.01
CA GLU A 442 -5.28 2.34 0.55
C GLU A 442 -4.99 3.35 1.67
N ARG A 443 -5.44 3.10 2.90
CA ARG A 443 -5.08 3.91 4.07
C ARG A 443 -3.57 3.92 4.30
N VAL A 444 -2.94 2.74 4.33
CA VAL A 444 -1.48 2.64 4.54
C VAL A 444 -0.70 3.33 3.42
N ILE A 445 -1.20 3.28 2.18
CA ILE A 445 -0.60 4.00 1.05
C ILE A 445 -0.78 5.51 1.21
N PHE A 446 -1.96 5.96 1.62
CA PHE A 446 -2.23 7.37 1.88
C PHE A 446 -1.31 7.92 2.97
N ASP A 447 -1.21 7.22 4.11
CA ASP A 447 -0.31 7.54 5.21
C ASP A 447 1.17 7.43 4.82
N ALA A 448 1.46 6.75 3.70
CA ALA A 448 2.81 6.62 3.19
C ALA A 448 3.31 7.85 2.39
N HIS A 449 2.41 8.72 1.96
CA HIS A 449 2.76 9.95 1.24
C HIS A 449 3.18 11.05 2.22
N PRO A 450 4.20 11.85 1.88
CA PRO A 450 4.47 13.10 2.59
C PRO A 450 3.22 13.99 2.62
N HIS A 451 2.97 14.68 3.73
CA HIS A 451 1.80 15.55 3.86
C HIS A 451 1.70 16.61 2.74
N ASP A 452 2.84 17.10 2.24
CA ASP A 452 2.89 18.08 1.16
C ASP A 452 2.43 17.51 -0.20
N ASP A 453 2.48 16.19 -0.38
CA ASP A 453 2.11 15.49 -1.63
C ASP A 453 0.63 15.07 -1.67
N LEU A 454 -0.10 15.22 -0.55
CA LEU A 454 -1.51 14.83 -0.43
C LEU A 454 -2.48 15.80 -1.11
N ASP A 455 -2.02 16.98 -1.55
CA ASP A 455 -2.84 18.00 -2.23
C ASP A 455 -4.12 18.38 -1.46
N GLY A 456 -4.11 18.24 -0.13
CA GLY A 456 -5.25 18.52 0.76
C GLY A 456 -6.32 17.42 0.84
N ALA A 457 -6.10 16.25 0.20
CA ALA A 457 -6.97 15.09 0.32
C ALA A 457 -7.01 14.57 1.77
N ILE A 458 -8.15 14.06 2.21
CA ILE A 458 -8.34 13.47 3.55
C ILE A 458 -8.30 11.93 3.56
N ASP A 459 -8.40 11.31 2.38
CA ASP A 459 -8.28 9.87 2.20
C ASP A 459 -7.67 9.52 0.83
N PHE A 460 -7.39 8.24 0.62
CA PHE A 460 -6.80 7.75 -0.62
C PHE A 460 -7.72 7.92 -1.83
N ALA A 461 -9.04 7.82 -1.65
CA ALA A 461 -9.99 7.92 -2.74
C ALA A 461 -10.01 9.34 -3.32
N GLU A 462 -10.04 10.36 -2.46
CA GLU A 462 -9.94 11.76 -2.84
C GLU A 462 -8.59 12.08 -3.49
N LEU A 463 -7.48 11.60 -2.91
CA LEU A 463 -6.15 11.76 -3.48
C LEU A 463 -6.06 11.16 -4.89
N ARG A 464 -6.61 9.96 -5.07
CA ARG A 464 -6.68 9.28 -6.37
C ARG A 464 -7.46 10.13 -7.37
N ASP A 465 -8.65 10.58 -6.99
CA ASP A 465 -9.52 11.35 -7.87
C ASP A 465 -8.87 12.68 -8.27
N PHE A 466 -8.18 13.38 -7.36
CA PHE A 466 -7.41 14.60 -7.68
C PHE A 466 -6.34 14.36 -8.75
N ARG A 467 -5.66 13.20 -8.72
CA ARG A 467 -4.59 12.86 -9.66
C ARG A 467 -5.11 12.34 -11.00
N THR A 468 -6.22 11.58 -11.01
CA THR A 468 -6.71 10.87 -12.22
C THR A 468 -7.83 11.59 -12.96
N ALA A 469 -8.63 12.47 -12.31
CA ALA A 469 -9.84 13.06 -12.90
C ALA A 469 -9.59 13.78 -14.24
N ARG A 470 -8.46 14.48 -14.38
CA ARG A 470 -8.11 15.17 -15.64
C ARG A 470 -8.00 14.23 -16.84
N PHE A 471 -7.56 12.99 -16.60
CA PHE A 471 -7.37 11.97 -17.64
C PHE A 471 -8.68 11.28 -17.97
N GLN A 472 -9.50 11.00 -16.97
CA GLN A 472 -10.86 10.48 -17.16
C GLN A 472 -11.71 11.46 -17.98
N GLN A 473 -11.65 12.76 -17.67
CA GLN A 473 -12.31 13.80 -18.47
C GLN A 473 -11.74 13.95 -19.88
N ALA A 474 -10.43 13.72 -20.08
CA ALA A 474 -9.86 13.71 -21.42
C ALA A 474 -10.37 12.52 -22.24
N ARG A 475 -10.46 11.34 -21.62
CA ARG A 475 -11.02 10.13 -22.25
C ARG A 475 -12.48 10.32 -22.65
N GLU A 476 -13.30 10.90 -21.79
CA GLU A 476 -14.72 11.16 -22.07
C GLU A 476 -14.90 12.10 -23.26
N ARG A 477 -14.22 13.26 -23.26
CA ARG A 477 -14.26 14.24 -24.36
C ARG A 477 -13.86 13.65 -25.71
N GLU A 478 -12.79 12.85 -25.75
CA GLU A 478 -12.35 12.24 -27.01
C GLU A 478 -13.27 11.10 -27.45
N SER A 479 -13.92 10.40 -26.51
CA SER A 479 -14.95 9.38 -26.83
C SER A 479 -16.20 10.02 -27.45
N GLU A 480 -16.63 11.19 -26.95
CA GLU A 480 -17.70 11.98 -27.58
C GLU A 480 -17.31 12.47 -28.98
N ALA A 481 -16.06 12.95 -29.15
CA ALA A 481 -15.56 13.37 -30.45
C ALA A 481 -15.57 12.22 -31.48
N ILE A 482 -15.18 11.00 -31.06
CA ILE A 482 -15.26 9.80 -31.90
C ILE A 482 -16.70 9.50 -32.31
N ALA A 483 -17.67 9.67 -31.40
CA ALA A 483 -19.08 9.44 -31.69
C ALA A 483 -19.60 10.43 -32.76
N ASP A 484 -19.33 11.73 -32.61
CA ASP A 484 -19.71 12.76 -33.58
C ASP A 484 -19.03 12.55 -34.95
N LEU A 485 -17.72 12.29 -34.96
CA LEU A 485 -16.98 12.01 -36.19
C LEU A 485 -17.51 10.76 -36.90
N SER A 486 -17.87 9.72 -36.15
CA SER A 486 -18.46 8.50 -36.71
C SER A 486 -19.82 8.75 -37.37
N GLU A 487 -20.65 9.62 -36.79
CA GLU A 487 -21.92 10.04 -37.39
C GLU A 487 -21.73 10.83 -38.70
N ARG A 488 -20.75 11.75 -38.71
CA ARG A 488 -20.40 12.51 -39.92
C ARG A 488 -19.86 11.60 -41.04
N ILE A 489 -19.00 10.64 -40.70
CA ILE A 489 -18.48 9.63 -41.65
C ILE A 489 -19.63 8.83 -42.25
N ALA A 490 -20.59 8.38 -41.44
CA ALA A 490 -21.76 7.65 -41.94
C ALA A 490 -22.56 8.48 -42.96
N THR A 491 -22.75 9.78 -42.69
CA THR A 491 -23.43 10.71 -43.60
C THR A 491 -22.72 10.85 -44.94
N GLU A 492 -21.38 10.93 -44.94
CA GLU A 492 -20.61 11.03 -46.19
C GLU A 492 -20.59 9.72 -46.99
N ILE A 493 -20.62 8.55 -46.33
CA ILE A 493 -20.81 7.24 -47.01
C ILE A 493 -22.15 7.19 -47.76
N GLU A 494 -23.22 7.72 -47.15
CA GLU A 494 -24.54 7.78 -47.80
C GLU A 494 -24.53 8.65 -49.06
N LYS A 495 -23.89 9.81 -48.98
CA LYS A 495 -23.74 10.71 -50.13
C LYS A 495 -22.99 10.02 -51.26
N GLU A 496 -21.87 9.36 -50.96
CA GLU A 496 -21.08 8.62 -51.96
C GLU A 496 -21.91 7.51 -52.63
N ALA A 497 -22.67 6.73 -51.84
CA ALA A 497 -23.53 5.66 -52.36
C ALA A 497 -24.66 6.19 -53.28
N SER A 498 -25.11 7.43 -53.06
CA SER A 498 -26.15 8.06 -53.89
C SER A 498 -25.65 8.50 -55.28
N THR A 499 -24.33 8.58 -55.50
CA THR A 499 -23.71 9.11 -56.72
C THR A 499 -24.22 8.40 -57.98
N ALA A 500 -24.24 7.07 -58.00
CA ALA A 500 -24.67 6.30 -59.17
C ALA A 500 -26.14 6.56 -59.53
N SER A 501 -27.03 6.61 -58.53
CA SER A 501 -28.44 6.93 -58.73
C SER A 501 -28.64 8.36 -59.23
N LEU A 502 -27.90 9.32 -58.67
CA LEU A 502 -27.95 10.72 -59.09
C LEU A 502 -27.45 10.90 -60.53
N VAL A 503 -26.39 10.20 -60.94
CA VAL A 503 -25.93 10.17 -62.34
C VAL A 503 -27.05 9.69 -63.26
N VAL A 504 -27.70 8.56 -62.94
CA VAL A 504 -28.82 8.04 -63.75
C VAL A 504 -29.97 9.04 -63.82
N GLN A 505 -30.36 9.65 -62.70
CA GLN A 505 -31.43 10.65 -62.67
C GLN A 505 -31.08 11.91 -63.50
N VAL A 506 -29.83 12.39 -63.42
CA VAL A 506 -29.32 13.49 -64.24
C VAL A 506 -29.38 13.12 -65.73
N THR A 507 -28.94 11.93 -66.11
CA THR A 507 -29.01 11.45 -67.50
C THR A 507 -30.46 11.33 -68.00
N GLN A 508 -31.35 10.72 -67.21
CA GLN A 508 -32.77 10.58 -67.56
C GLN A 508 -33.46 11.94 -67.72
N LYS A 509 -33.24 12.87 -66.78
CA LYS A 509 -33.79 14.23 -66.85
C LYS A 509 -33.25 14.98 -68.06
N THR A 510 -31.95 14.87 -68.34
CA THR A 510 -31.33 15.47 -69.54
C THR A 510 -31.96 14.93 -70.82
N GLY A 511 -32.20 13.61 -70.90
CA GLY A 511 -32.90 12.97 -72.02
C GLY A 511 -34.36 13.42 -72.15
N GLN A 512 -35.09 13.50 -71.05
CA GLN A 512 -36.48 13.98 -71.02
C GLN A 512 -36.60 15.42 -71.52
N ILE A 513 -35.69 16.30 -71.08
CA ILE A 513 -35.60 17.68 -71.55
C ILE A 513 -35.30 17.72 -73.05
N LYS A 514 -34.41 16.85 -73.55
CA LYS A 514 -34.12 16.74 -74.99
C LYS A 514 -35.38 16.36 -75.80
N SER A 515 -36.11 15.33 -75.37
CA SER A 515 -37.36 14.92 -76.04
C SER A 515 -38.42 16.03 -76.03
N TYR A 516 -38.59 16.73 -74.90
CA TYR A 516 -39.51 17.87 -74.85
C TYR A 516 -39.09 19.00 -75.79
N ASN A 517 -37.79 19.27 -75.94
CA ASN A 517 -37.31 20.25 -76.93
C ASN A 517 -37.57 19.79 -78.38
N GLU A 518 -37.41 18.50 -78.68
CA GLU A 518 -37.73 17.93 -80.00
C GLU A 518 -39.23 18.01 -80.33
N ASP A 519 -40.09 17.74 -79.35
CA ASP A 519 -41.55 17.89 -79.50
C ASP A 519 -41.98 19.35 -79.62
N LEU A 520 -41.33 20.26 -78.88
CA LEU A 520 -41.55 21.70 -78.99
C LEU A 520 -41.20 22.20 -80.40
N ALA A 521 -40.15 21.65 -81.03
CA ALA A 521 -39.74 21.99 -82.39
C ALA A 521 -40.76 21.56 -83.46
N LYS A 522 -41.53 20.48 -83.24
CA LYS A 522 -42.57 20.00 -84.17
C LYS A 522 -43.82 20.88 -84.20
N LEU A 523 -44.03 21.71 -83.18
CA LEU A 523 -45.18 22.61 -83.04
C LEU A 523 -44.96 23.98 -83.73
N ILE A 524 -43.80 24.17 -84.38
CA ILE A 524 -43.43 25.41 -85.09
C ILE A 524 -44.05 25.39 -86.50
N VAL A 525 -44.78 26.46 -86.87
CA VAL A 525 -45.40 26.63 -88.19
C VAL A 525 -44.45 27.33 -89.17
N LYS A 526 -44.54 26.97 -90.45
CA LYS A 526 -43.75 27.61 -91.52
C LYS A 526 -44.03 29.11 -91.59
N GLY A 527 -43.00 29.94 -91.43
CA GLY A 527 -43.08 31.41 -91.41
C GLY A 527 -42.86 32.05 -90.03
N THR A 528 -42.80 31.27 -88.94
CA THR A 528 -42.56 31.76 -87.57
C THR A 528 -41.28 31.21 -86.93
N GLU A 529 -40.37 30.66 -87.73
CA GLU A 529 -39.15 29.98 -87.26
C GLU A 529 -38.21 30.94 -86.52
N ALA A 530 -38.10 32.19 -86.98
CA ALA A 530 -37.26 33.20 -86.35
C ALA A 530 -37.72 33.55 -84.93
N GLN A 531 -39.03 33.67 -84.72
CA GLN A 531 -39.63 33.93 -83.41
C GLN A 531 -39.45 32.73 -82.47
N ALA A 532 -39.52 31.50 -82.98
CA ALA A 532 -39.35 30.28 -82.17
C ALA A 532 -37.90 30.08 -81.73
N ILE A 533 -36.94 30.35 -82.63
CA ILE A 533 -35.51 30.36 -82.31
C ILE A 533 -35.22 31.43 -81.24
N ARG A 534 -35.78 32.63 -81.41
CA ARG A 534 -35.62 33.73 -80.44
C ARG A 534 -36.23 33.39 -79.09
N HIS A 535 -37.43 32.82 -79.04
CA HIS A 535 -38.08 32.37 -77.80
C HIS A 535 -37.23 31.31 -77.08
N THR A 536 -36.65 30.36 -77.82
CA THR A 536 -35.75 29.35 -77.27
C THR A 536 -34.48 29.96 -76.67
N GLN A 537 -33.85 30.92 -77.37
CA GLN A 537 -32.68 31.66 -76.88
C GLN A 537 -32.98 32.44 -75.59
N LEU A 538 -34.11 33.15 -75.55
CA LEU A 538 -34.55 33.86 -74.34
C LEU A 538 -34.85 32.88 -73.20
N GLY A 539 -35.48 31.74 -73.51
CA GLY A 539 -35.78 30.68 -72.56
C GLY A 539 -34.53 30.11 -71.88
N GLN A 540 -33.44 29.91 -72.62
CA GLN A 540 -32.16 29.46 -72.06
C GLN A 540 -31.58 30.48 -71.07
N VAL A 541 -31.58 31.77 -71.43
CA VAL A 541 -31.08 32.84 -70.54
C VAL A 541 -31.97 33.00 -69.31
N VAL A 542 -33.29 32.89 -69.45
CA VAL A 542 -34.26 32.90 -68.35
C VAL A 542 -34.01 31.74 -67.37
N GLN A 543 -33.65 30.55 -67.85
CA GLN A 543 -33.30 29.44 -66.96
C GLN A 543 -32.02 29.73 -66.17
N THR A 544 -30.99 30.26 -66.82
CA THR A 544 -29.74 30.65 -66.16
C THR A 544 -30.01 31.70 -65.07
N LEU A 545 -30.78 32.75 -65.37
CA LEU A 545 -31.16 33.78 -64.40
C LEU A 545 -31.98 33.21 -63.23
N ARG A 546 -32.95 32.34 -63.50
CA ARG A 546 -33.73 31.64 -62.45
C ARG A 546 -32.83 30.80 -61.55
N GLY A 547 -31.86 30.08 -62.13
CA GLY A 547 -30.87 29.30 -61.38
C GLY A 547 -30.04 30.19 -60.45
N THR A 548 -29.55 31.32 -60.94
CA THR A 548 -28.77 32.29 -60.16
C THR A 548 -29.62 32.94 -59.05
N ILE A 549 -30.85 33.36 -59.35
CA ILE A 549 -31.78 33.93 -58.36
C ILE A 549 -32.11 32.90 -57.27
N GLN A 550 -32.34 31.64 -57.64
CA GLN A 550 -32.58 30.57 -56.69
C GLN A 550 -31.34 30.31 -55.80
N ALA A 551 -30.12 30.39 -56.35
CA ALA A 551 -28.89 30.27 -55.59
C ALA A 551 -28.75 31.38 -54.54
N TYR A 552 -28.98 32.65 -54.91
CA TYR A 552 -29.02 33.76 -53.95
C TYR A 552 -30.15 33.62 -52.92
N SER A 553 -31.31 33.11 -53.33
CA SER A 553 -32.43 32.84 -52.41
C SER A 553 -32.10 31.74 -51.40
N ASN A 554 -31.31 30.73 -51.80
CA ASN A 554 -30.80 29.71 -50.89
C ASN A 554 -29.77 30.30 -49.93
N GLN A 555 -28.80 31.08 -50.43
CA GLN A 555 -27.80 31.77 -49.60
C GLN A 555 -28.47 32.66 -48.55
N ARG A 556 -29.46 33.45 -48.96
CA ARG A 556 -30.27 34.27 -48.06
C ARG A 556 -30.90 33.44 -46.93
N ARG A 557 -31.54 32.31 -47.25
CA ARG A 557 -32.14 31.42 -46.24
C ARG A 557 -31.09 30.83 -45.30
N THR A 558 -29.92 30.45 -45.82
CA THR A 558 -28.79 29.99 -45.02
C THR A 558 -28.31 31.06 -44.05
N PHE A 559 -28.14 32.31 -44.50
CA PHE A 559 -27.71 33.41 -43.63
C PHE A 559 -28.71 33.69 -42.51
N ILE A 560 -30.02 33.62 -42.79
CA ILE A 560 -31.07 33.75 -41.76
C ILE A 560 -30.98 32.59 -40.75
N ALA A 561 -30.85 31.35 -41.21
CA ALA A 561 -30.69 30.21 -40.30
C ALA A 561 -29.43 30.34 -39.42
N LEU A 562 -28.33 30.88 -39.96
CA LEU A 562 -27.13 31.19 -39.17
C LEU A 562 -27.38 32.29 -38.13
N GLN A 563 -28.22 33.30 -38.42
CA GLN A 563 -28.60 34.31 -37.42
C GLN A 563 -29.31 33.65 -36.23
N ASP A 564 -30.27 32.75 -36.50
CA ASP A 564 -30.99 32.01 -35.45
C ASP A 564 -30.03 31.15 -34.61
N GLU A 565 -29.05 30.50 -35.25
CA GLU A 565 -28.03 29.71 -34.57
C GLU A 565 -27.10 30.57 -33.68
N VAL A 566 -26.67 31.74 -34.16
CA VAL A 566 -25.86 32.69 -33.39
C VAL A 566 -26.62 33.15 -32.14
N VAL A 567 -27.91 33.46 -32.27
CA VAL A 567 -28.76 33.85 -31.15
C VAL A 567 -28.86 32.71 -30.14
N SER A 568 -29.23 31.50 -30.58
CA SER A 568 -29.36 30.31 -29.72
C SER A 568 -28.07 29.97 -28.98
N THR A 569 -26.93 30.09 -29.67
CA THR A 569 -25.61 29.82 -29.08
C THR A 569 -25.27 30.81 -27.97
N ARG A 570 -25.55 32.11 -28.18
CA ARG A 570 -25.29 33.14 -27.17
C ARG A 570 -26.25 33.06 -25.98
N THR A 571 -27.53 32.74 -26.20
CA THR A 571 -28.52 32.70 -25.11
C THR A 571 -28.44 31.42 -24.28
N THR A 572 -28.09 30.30 -24.91
CA THR A 572 -28.27 28.97 -24.30
C THR A 572 -26.97 28.19 -24.22
N LYS A 573 -26.30 27.92 -25.37
CA LYS A 573 -25.15 27.00 -25.41
C LYS A 573 -23.91 27.55 -24.68
N ALA A 574 -23.48 28.77 -25.00
CA ALA A 574 -22.27 29.34 -24.41
C ALA A 574 -22.38 29.58 -22.88
N PRO A 575 -23.51 30.10 -22.35
CA PRO A 575 -23.69 30.21 -20.90
C PRO A 575 -23.76 28.85 -20.18
N GLU A 576 -24.38 27.83 -20.79
CA GLU A 576 -24.42 26.48 -20.23
C GLU A 576 -23.03 25.85 -20.17
N LEU A 577 -22.25 25.94 -21.26
CA LEU A 577 -20.87 25.46 -21.28
C LEU A 577 -20.01 26.14 -20.20
N LEU A 578 -20.19 27.45 -20.00
CA LEU A 578 -19.51 28.19 -18.93
C LEU A 578 -19.97 27.72 -17.54
N ARG A 579 -21.27 27.44 -17.35
CA ARG A 579 -21.82 26.93 -16.09
C ARG A 579 -21.22 25.56 -15.74
N GLN A 580 -21.19 24.64 -16.71
CA GLN A 580 -20.56 23.33 -16.55
C GLN A 580 -19.05 23.42 -16.29
N ALA A 581 -18.36 24.39 -16.90
CA ALA A 581 -16.95 24.64 -16.60
C ALA A 581 -16.75 25.18 -15.17
N LYS A 582 -17.61 26.08 -14.70
CA LYS A 582 -17.60 26.58 -13.32
C LYS A 582 -17.81 25.47 -12.31
N GLU A 583 -18.79 24.59 -12.55
CA GLU A 583 -19.12 23.48 -11.66
C GLU A 583 -17.96 22.48 -11.55
N ARG A 584 -17.34 22.11 -12.69
CA ARG A 584 -16.18 21.22 -12.73
C ARG A 584 -14.90 21.81 -12.12
N HIS A 585 -14.83 23.13 -11.97
CA HIS A 585 -13.64 23.84 -11.49
C HIS A 585 -13.98 24.81 -10.34
N SER A 586 -14.83 24.37 -9.41
CA SER A 586 -15.28 25.14 -8.25
C SER A 586 -14.13 25.67 -7.38
N HIS A 587 -13.01 24.95 -7.33
CA HIS A 587 -11.82 25.31 -6.55
C HIS A 587 -10.85 26.28 -7.26
N SER A 588 -11.18 26.76 -8.48
CA SER A 588 -10.29 27.64 -9.25
C SER A 588 -10.03 29.00 -8.60
N ARG A 589 -10.92 29.44 -7.69
CA ARG A 589 -10.95 30.78 -7.08
C ARG A 589 -11.01 31.93 -8.10
N LEU A 590 -11.38 31.64 -9.34
CA LEU A 590 -11.58 32.66 -10.36
C LEU A 590 -12.79 33.53 -9.98
N SER A 591 -12.61 34.84 -10.06
CA SER A 591 -13.70 35.81 -9.92
C SER A 591 -14.70 35.66 -11.07
N GLN A 592 -15.90 36.23 -10.91
CA GLN A 592 -16.90 36.26 -11.98
C GLN A 592 -16.34 36.91 -13.26
N GLN A 593 -15.56 37.99 -13.15
CA GLN A 593 -14.93 38.65 -14.30
C GLN A 593 -13.96 37.72 -15.04
N GLN A 594 -13.13 36.98 -14.32
CA GLN A 594 -12.20 36.03 -14.95
C GLN A 594 -12.95 34.88 -15.61
N TRP A 595 -14.05 34.41 -15.00
CA TRP A 595 -14.91 33.42 -15.64
C TRP A 595 -15.58 33.92 -16.92
N ASP A 596 -15.92 35.21 -16.99
CA ASP A 596 -16.51 35.80 -18.19
C ASP A 596 -15.52 35.78 -19.38
N GLU A 597 -14.20 35.71 -19.13
CA GLU A 597 -13.17 35.52 -20.19
C GLU A 597 -13.27 34.15 -20.88
N PHE A 598 -13.86 33.14 -20.22
CA PHE A 598 -14.09 31.80 -20.79
C PHE A 598 -15.42 31.68 -21.54
N LEU A 599 -16.24 32.74 -21.56
CA LEU A 599 -17.49 32.72 -22.31
C LEU A 599 -17.19 32.67 -23.81
N LEU A 600 -17.67 31.62 -24.49
CA LEU A 600 -17.49 31.47 -25.93
C LEU A 600 -18.20 32.60 -26.69
N ILE A 601 -17.42 33.38 -27.43
CA ILE A 601 -17.90 34.46 -28.29
C ILE A 601 -17.50 34.22 -29.74
N TYR A 602 -18.33 34.68 -30.67
CA TYR A 602 -17.97 34.72 -32.08
C TYR A 602 -16.88 35.78 -32.31
N LYS A 603 -15.92 35.46 -33.19
CA LYS A 603 -14.85 36.38 -33.56
C LYS A 603 -15.38 37.47 -34.50
N GLY A 604 -15.42 38.71 -34.02
CA GLY A 604 -15.90 39.87 -34.79
C GLY A 604 -17.42 40.08 -34.70
N ASP A 605 -17.92 41.06 -35.45
CA ASP A 605 -19.34 41.42 -35.48
C ASP A 605 -20.09 40.57 -36.52
N VAL A 606 -20.46 39.36 -36.10
CA VAL A 606 -21.19 38.40 -36.94
C VAL A 606 -22.62 38.85 -37.22
N ASP A 607 -23.26 39.62 -36.34
CA ASP A 607 -24.64 40.11 -36.53
C ASP A 607 -24.70 41.09 -37.70
N LYS A 608 -23.80 42.08 -37.69
CA LYS A 608 -23.65 43.03 -38.79
C LYS A 608 -23.23 42.36 -40.09
N SER A 609 -22.36 41.36 -40.00
CA SER A 609 -21.89 40.61 -41.17
C SER A 609 -23.05 39.83 -41.82
N LEU A 610 -23.80 39.05 -41.03
CA LEU A 610 -24.94 38.27 -41.51
C LEU A 610 -26.07 39.15 -42.02
N ALA A 611 -26.37 40.27 -41.35
CA ALA A 611 -27.36 41.25 -41.83
C ALA A 611 -26.96 41.83 -43.19
N SER A 612 -25.69 42.23 -43.35
CA SER A 612 -25.14 42.69 -44.62
C SER A 612 -25.22 41.63 -45.73
N TYR A 613 -25.01 40.34 -45.41
CA TYR A 613 -25.09 39.25 -46.38
C TYR A 613 -26.52 38.95 -46.83
N VAL A 614 -27.50 39.06 -45.92
CA VAL A 614 -28.93 38.98 -46.26
C VAL A 614 -29.31 40.13 -47.19
N GLU A 615 -28.97 41.37 -46.81
CA GLU A 615 -29.28 42.55 -47.63
C GLU A 615 -28.60 42.48 -49.01
N TRP A 616 -27.33 42.07 -49.06
CA TRP A 616 -26.64 41.85 -50.32
C TRP A 616 -27.34 40.81 -51.20
N SER A 617 -27.78 39.68 -50.62
CA SER A 617 -28.52 38.65 -51.35
C SER A 617 -29.84 39.18 -51.90
N ASP A 618 -30.57 39.98 -51.09
CA ASP A 618 -31.81 40.65 -51.50
C ASP A 618 -31.57 41.62 -52.66
N GLN A 619 -30.49 42.41 -52.61
CA GLN A 619 -30.08 43.30 -53.68
C GLN A 619 -29.74 42.53 -54.97
N GLN A 620 -28.97 41.44 -54.88
CA GLN A 620 -28.65 40.61 -56.06
C GLN A 620 -29.92 39.99 -56.69
N ILE A 621 -30.84 39.48 -55.86
CA ILE A 621 -32.12 38.95 -56.33
C ILE A 621 -32.93 40.04 -57.03
N ALA A 622 -33.02 41.24 -56.44
CA ALA A 622 -33.76 42.36 -57.01
C ALA A 622 -33.15 42.82 -58.36
N LEU A 623 -31.82 42.94 -58.44
CA LEU A 623 -31.09 43.32 -59.65
C LEU A 623 -31.34 42.35 -60.80
N LEU A 624 -31.31 41.03 -60.52
CA LEU A 624 -31.54 40.00 -61.54
C LEU A 624 -33.02 39.85 -61.90
N THR A 625 -33.93 40.10 -60.97
CA THR A 625 -35.38 39.98 -61.20
C THR A 625 -35.92 41.12 -62.05
N GLY A 626 -35.50 42.36 -61.75
CA GLY A 626 -35.94 43.58 -62.41
C GLY A 626 -37.39 43.98 -62.09
N PRO A 627 -37.82 45.19 -62.50
CA PRO A 627 -39.18 45.66 -62.28
C PRO A 627 -40.20 44.88 -63.13
N GLY A 628 -41.46 44.82 -62.68
CA GLY A 628 -42.55 44.24 -63.46
C GLY A 628 -42.81 45.05 -64.73
N ILE A 629 -42.98 44.37 -65.86
CA ILE A 629 -43.21 45.01 -67.17
C ILE A 629 -44.72 44.95 -67.50
N PRO A 630 -45.39 46.09 -67.73
CA PRO A 630 -46.80 46.13 -68.12
C PRO A 630 -47.00 45.64 -69.57
N ALA A 631 -48.21 45.15 -69.88
CA ALA A 631 -48.54 44.65 -71.22
C ALA A 631 -48.54 45.78 -72.26
N GLY A 632 -47.67 45.68 -73.28
CA GLY A 632 -47.55 46.61 -74.40
C GLY A 632 -48.15 46.09 -75.71
N ASP A 633 -47.93 46.81 -76.81
CA ASP A 633 -48.35 46.39 -78.16
C ASP A 633 -47.70 45.04 -78.54
N PRO A 634 -48.49 43.99 -78.84
CA PRO A 634 -47.97 42.66 -79.20
C PRO A 634 -47.00 42.67 -80.38
N ASN A 635 -47.11 43.64 -81.29
CA ASN A 635 -46.28 43.71 -82.50
C ASN A 635 -44.93 44.40 -82.30
N THR A 636 -44.70 45.02 -81.13
CA THR A 636 -43.48 45.79 -80.86
C THR A 636 -42.56 45.01 -79.90
N PRO A 637 -41.33 44.63 -80.29
CA PRO A 637 -40.35 44.01 -79.39
C PRO A 637 -40.00 44.89 -78.21
N LEU A 638 -39.86 44.30 -77.01
CA LEU A 638 -39.47 45.04 -75.80
C LEU A 638 -38.03 45.56 -75.83
N PHE A 639 -37.19 44.98 -76.69
CA PHE A 639 -35.81 45.40 -76.92
C PHE A 639 -35.37 45.01 -78.34
N PRO A 640 -34.37 45.69 -78.94
CA PRO A 640 -33.86 45.36 -80.26
C PRO A 640 -33.28 43.94 -80.33
N ASP A 641 -33.38 43.27 -81.48
CA ASP A 641 -32.83 41.92 -81.67
C ASP A 641 -31.29 41.86 -81.49
N THR A 642 -30.60 42.99 -81.65
CA THR A 642 -29.15 43.16 -81.41
C THR A 642 -28.78 43.33 -79.94
N ALA A 643 -29.76 43.42 -79.02
CA ALA A 643 -29.48 43.58 -77.61
C ALA A 643 -28.83 42.31 -77.01
N ASP A 644 -27.87 42.53 -76.11
CA ASP A 644 -27.23 41.47 -75.34
C ASP A 644 -28.21 40.93 -74.29
N ILE A 645 -28.92 39.87 -74.65
CA ILE A 645 -29.96 39.23 -73.84
C ILE A 645 -29.43 38.73 -72.48
N SER A 646 -28.13 38.50 -72.33
CA SER A 646 -27.51 38.08 -71.08
C SER A 646 -27.48 39.17 -70.00
N LYS A 647 -27.67 40.44 -70.39
CA LYS A 647 -27.67 41.62 -69.50
C LYS A 647 -29.08 42.09 -69.12
N LEU A 648 -30.12 41.44 -69.62
CA LEU A 648 -31.50 41.81 -69.37
C LEU A 648 -32.05 41.12 -68.11
N THR A 649 -33.01 41.75 -67.45
CA THR A 649 -33.61 41.23 -66.21
C THR A 649 -34.63 40.12 -66.48
N LEU A 650 -34.87 39.27 -65.48
CA LEU A 650 -35.80 38.14 -65.59
C LEU A 650 -37.20 38.59 -66.05
N ASN A 651 -37.75 39.64 -65.45
CA ASN A 651 -39.09 40.13 -65.79
C ASN A 651 -39.18 40.71 -67.21
N THR A 652 -38.12 41.37 -67.70
CA THR A 652 -38.03 41.84 -69.08
C THR A 652 -38.03 40.68 -70.08
N LEU A 653 -37.23 39.65 -69.82
CA LEU A 653 -37.13 38.48 -70.68
C LEU A 653 -38.42 37.65 -70.69
N LEU A 654 -39.07 37.48 -69.53
CA LEU A 654 -40.36 36.79 -69.44
C LEU A 654 -41.48 37.52 -70.18
N ALA A 655 -41.53 38.85 -70.10
CA ALA A 655 -42.50 39.64 -70.84
C ALA A 655 -42.30 39.52 -72.35
N GLU A 656 -41.05 39.50 -72.82
CA GLU A 656 -40.74 39.32 -74.25
C GLU A 656 -41.04 37.89 -74.74
N MET A 657 -40.73 36.88 -73.92
CA MET A 657 -41.11 35.49 -74.21
C MET A 657 -42.63 35.34 -74.34
N ASN A 658 -43.41 35.93 -73.43
CA ASN A 658 -44.88 35.91 -73.51
C ASN A 658 -45.40 36.60 -74.78
N ARG A 659 -44.75 37.71 -75.20
CA ARG A 659 -45.07 38.39 -76.45
C ARG A 659 -44.79 37.51 -77.67
N LEU A 660 -43.62 36.86 -77.71
CA LEU A 660 -43.26 35.93 -78.79
C LEU A 660 -44.20 34.71 -78.84
N GLU A 661 -44.62 34.17 -77.69
CA GLU A 661 -45.64 33.10 -77.61
C GLU A 661 -46.97 33.52 -78.24
N ALA A 662 -47.37 34.78 -78.06
CA ALA A 662 -48.61 35.31 -78.66
C ALA A 662 -48.53 35.45 -80.19
N LEU A 663 -47.33 35.69 -80.74
CA LEU A 663 -47.07 35.86 -82.17
C LEU A 663 -46.81 34.57 -82.95
N LEU A 664 -46.49 33.47 -82.24
CA LEU A 664 -46.02 32.23 -82.86
C LEU A 664 -47.12 31.41 -83.58
N ASN A 665 -48.42 31.62 -83.32
CA ASN A 665 -49.50 30.84 -83.95
C ASN A 665 -50.90 31.49 -83.85
N ALA A 666 -51.76 31.30 -84.87
CA ALA A 666 -53.16 31.76 -84.86
C ALA A 666 -54.16 30.76 -84.24
N ASP A 667 -53.79 29.48 -84.10
CA ASP A 667 -54.60 28.44 -83.46
C ASP A 667 -54.37 28.40 -81.94
N ASN A 668 -55.44 28.63 -81.17
CA ASN A 668 -55.41 28.64 -79.71
C ASN A 668 -55.02 27.28 -79.10
N VAL A 669 -55.30 26.15 -79.76
CA VAL A 669 -54.99 24.81 -79.25
C VAL A 669 -53.49 24.53 -79.31
N ILE A 670 -52.85 24.81 -80.46
CA ILE A 670 -51.40 24.61 -80.64
C ILE A 670 -50.60 25.60 -79.78
N ARG A 671 -51.07 26.85 -79.64
CA ARG A 671 -50.46 27.84 -78.71
C ARG A 671 -50.49 27.35 -77.26
N GLY A 672 -51.60 26.76 -76.83
CA GLY A 672 -51.73 26.16 -75.50
C GLY A 672 -50.76 24.99 -75.28
N GLN A 673 -50.57 24.13 -76.29
CA GLN A 673 -49.60 23.03 -76.24
C GLN A 673 -48.15 23.52 -76.16
N TYR A 674 -47.78 24.54 -76.96
CA TYR A 674 -46.44 25.14 -76.93
C TYR A 674 -46.11 25.76 -75.57
N SER A 675 -47.01 26.59 -75.02
CA SER A 675 -46.81 27.23 -73.71
C SER A 675 -46.74 26.18 -72.57
N THR A 676 -47.55 25.12 -72.64
CA THR A 676 -47.52 24.04 -71.66
C THR A 676 -46.20 23.27 -71.69
N LEU A 677 -45.71 22.93 -72.89
CA LEU A 677 -44.46 22.20 -73.06
C LEU A 677 -43.24 23.06 -72.69
N SER A 678 -43.25 24.36 -73.02
CA SER A 678 -42.21 25.31 -72.60
C SER A 678 -42.14 25.46 -71.06
N LYS A 679 -43.29 25.58 -70.39
CA LYS A 679 -43.36 25.58 -68.91
C LYS A 679 -42.85 24.27 -68.33
N ARG A 680 -43.14 23.12 -68.97
CA ARG A 680 -42.62 21.82 -68.54
C ARG A 680 -41.10 21.74 -68.67
N ILE A 681 -40.54 22.18 -69.79
CA ILE A 681 -39.08 22.26 -70.00
C ILE A 681 -38.42 23.13 -68.93
N ALA A 682 -39.03 24.26 -68.56
CA ALA A 682 -38.55 25.10 -67.47
C ALA A 682 -38.53 24.38 -66.11
N GLN A 683 -39.61 23.66 -65.78
CA GLN A 683 -39.70 22.87 -64.54
C GLN A 683 -38.66 21.75 -64.49
N GLU A 684 -38.50 21.02 -65.59
CA GLU A 684 -37.53 19.91 -65.65
C GLU A 684 -36.08 20.40 -65.60
N ASN A 685 -35.76 21.55 -66.21
CA ASN A 685 -34.43 22.16 -66.10
C ASN A 685 -34.10 22.58 -64.66
N ALA A 686 -35.06 23.14 -63.92
CA ALA A 686 -34.87 23.47 -62.50
C ALA A 686 -34.62 22.21 -61.65
N ALA A 687 -35.35 21.12 -61.92
CA ALA A 687 -35.10 19.83 -61.28
C ALA A 687 -33.72 19.25 -61.63
N LEU A 688 -33.29 19.36 -62.90
CA LEU A 688 -31.96 18.93 -63.35
C LEU A 688 -30.84 19.67 -62.62
N LEU A 689 -30.93 21.00 -62.49
CA LEU A 689 -29.97 21.82 -61.75
C LEU A 689 -29.86 21.39 -60.27
N SER A 690 -30.99 21.11 -59.63
CA SER A 690 -31.00 20.60 -58.26
C SER A 690 -30.32 19.22 -58.15
N LEU A 691 -30.54 18.34 -59.12
CA LEU A 691 -29.91 17.01 -59.15
C LEU A 691 -28.40 17.11 -59.42
N GLN A 692 -27.97 18.03 -60.28
CA GLN A 692 -26.56 18.30 -60.55
C GLN A 692 -25.83 18.84 -59.32
N SER A 693 -26.45 19.72 -58.54
CA SER A 693 -25.87 20.22 -57.29
C SER A 693 -25.73 19.10 -56.25
N ARG A 694 -26.74 18.23 -56.11
CA ARG A 694 -26.66 17.04 -55.24
C ARG A 694 -25.59 16.07 -55.70
N LEU A 695 -25.45 15.88 -57.01
CA LEU A 695 -24.40 15.03 -57.59
C LEU A 695 -23.00 15.59 -57.30
N ALA A 696 -22.80 16.90 -57.43
CA ALA A 696 -21.53 17.55 -57.11
C ALA A 696 -21.15 17.40 -55.62
N ASP A 697 -22.11 17.57 -54.70
CA ASP A 697 -21.86 17.33 -53.27
C ASP A 697 -21.52 15.85 -52.98
N ALA A 698 -22.25 14.92 -53.61
CA ALA A 698 -22.01 13.49 -53.50
C ALA A 698 -20.63 13.07 -54.04
N GLN A 699 -20.16 13.68 -55.13
CA GLN A 699 -18.83 13.44 -55.70
C GLN A 699 -17.70 13.90 -54.77
N GLY A 700 -17.91 14.96 -53.98
CA GLY A 700 -16.95 15.44 -52.98
C GLY A 700 -16.91 14.61 -51.69
N ALA A 701 -17.89 13.73 -51.46
CA ALA A 701 -18.07 13.05 -50.19
C ALA A 701 -16.93 12.08 -49.83
N ALA A 702 -16.34 11.41 -50.82
CA ALA A 702 -15.24 10.46 -50.59
C ALA A 702 -14.00 11.14 -49.98
N ALA A 703 -13.68 12.37 -50.40
CA ALA A 703 -12.55 13.13 -49.87
C ALA A 703 -12.81 13.58 -48.43
N ARG A 704 -13.99 14.15 -48.15
CA ARG A 704 -14.39 14.57 -46.80
C ARG A 704 -14.46 13.39 -45.84
N ARG A 705 -14.97 12.25 -46.28
CA ARG A 705 -14.98 11.01 -45.50
C ARG A 705 -13.56 10.63 -45.06
N LYS A 706 -12.58 10.70 -45.96
CA LYS A 706 -11.19 10.35 -45.66
C LYS A 706 -10.58 11.29 -44.62
N GLU A 707 -10.87 12.58 -44.71
CA GLU A 707 -10.44 13.58 -43.72
C GLU A 707 -11.04 13.30 -42.34
N LEU A 708 -12.35 13.08 -42.27
CA LEU A 708 -13.04 12.72 -41.02
C LEU A 708 -12.54 11.39 -40.42
N GLN A 709 -12.20 10.41 -41.26
CA GLN A 709 -11.60 9.15 -40.81
C GLN A 709 -10.25 9.38 -40.12
N ASN A 710 -9.37 10.21 -40.72
CA ASN A 710 -8.09 10.56 -40.10
C ASN A 710 -8.28 11.29 -38.76
N GLU A 711 -9.25 12.20 -38.68
CA GLU A 711 -9.58 12.90 -37.42
C GLU A 711 -10.07 11.95 -36.33
N ARG A 712 -10.92 10.98 -36.69
CA ARG A 712 -11.44 9.97 -35.75
C ARG A 712 -10.34 9.03 -35.28
N ASP A 713 -9.47 8.60 -36.17
CA ASP A 713 -8.37 7.70 -35.83
C ASP A 713 -7.40 8.42 -34.86
N ALA A 714 -7.12 9.71 -35.08
CA ALA A 714 -6.34 10.53 -34.14
C ALA A 714 -7.06 10.77 -32.80
N ALA A 715 -8.39 10.92 -32.80
CA ALA A 715 -9.18 11.00 -31.55
C ALA A 715 -9.10 9.68 -30.76
N TYR A 716 -9.14 8.54 -31.45
CA TYR A 716 -8.96 7.23 -30.84
C TYR A 716 -7.58 7.08 -30.18
N GLY A 717 -6.49 7.51 -30.82
CA GLY A 717 -5.19 7.55 -30.15
C GLY A 717 -5.16 8.46 -28.92
N ARG A 718 -5.82 9.62 -28.96
CA ARG A 718 -5.92 10.51 -27.78
C ARG A 718 -6.70 9.87 -26.63
N VAL A 719 -7.74 9.08 -26.90
CA VAL A 719 -8.42 8.26 -25.87
C VAL A 719 -7.41 7.32 -25.19
N PHE A 720 -6.61 6.58 -25.96
CA PHE A 720 -5.63 5.66 -25.39
C PHE A 720 -4.49 6.39 -24.67
N GLN A 721 -4.08 7.57 -25.15
CA GLN A 721 -3.11 8.39 -24.42
C GLN A 721 -3.67 8.83 -23.05
N ALA A 722 -4.96 9.16 -22.96
CA ALA A 722 -5.61 9.47 -21.69
C ALA A 722 -5.62 8.25 -20.75
N ILE A 723 -5.95 7.05 -21.26
CA ILE A 723 -5.91 5.79 -20.49
C ILE A 723 -4.49 5.47 -20.01
N VAL A 724 -3.47 5.65 -20.86
CA VAL A 724 -2.06 5.45 -20.50
C VAL A 724 -1.65 6.43 -19.40
N ASN A 725 -2.02 7.70 -19.54
CA ASN A 725 -1.69 8.72 -18.54
C ASN A 725 -2.39 8.46 -17.20
N GLU A 726 -3.64 7.99 -17.23
CA GLU A 726 -4.36 7.53 -16.03
C GLU A 726 -3.62 6.36 -15.36
N GLN A 727 -3.19 5.36 -16.13
CA GLN A 727 -2.40 4.23 -15.64
C GLN A 727 -1.08 4.69 -15.01
N THR A 728 -0.35 5.60 -15.65
CA THR A 728 0.90 6.15 -15.10
C THR A 728 0.64 6.91 -13.81
N SER A 729 -0.37 7.77 -13.77
CA SER A 729 -0.73 8.53 -12.57
C SER A 729 -1.14 7.63 -11.40
N LEU A 730 -1.85 6.53 -11.69
CA LEU A 730 -2.15 5.51 -10.71
C LEU A 730 -0.90 4.75 -10.27
N ALA A 731 0.08 4.50 -11.14
CA ALA A 731 1.33 3.87 -10.73
C ALA A 731 2.16 4.77 -9.80
N ASP A 732 2.20 6.08 -10.09
CA ASP A 732 2.91 7.08 -9.30
C ASP A 732 2.34 7.20 -7.87
N LEU A 733 1.02 7.08 -7.70
CA LEU A 733 0.35 7.06 -6.39
C LEU A 733 0.79 5.91 -5.48
N TYR A 734 1.43 4.88 -6.00
CA TYR A 734 1.89 3.73 -5.20
C TYR A 734 3.41 3.63 -5.18
N ALA A 735 4.11 4.55 -5.85
CA ALA A 735 5.55 4.60 -5.87
C ALA A 735 6.17 4.68 -4.46
N PRO A 736 5.66 5.48 -3.50
CA PRO A 736 6.22 5.53 -2.15
C PRO A 736 6.20 4.18 -1.44
N LEU A 737 5.09 3.44 -1.55
CA LEU A 737 4.97 2.09 -1.00
C LEU A 737 5.95 1.14 -1.71
N MET A 738 6.02 1.18 -3.04
CA MET A 738 6.93 0.31 -3.80
C MET A 738 8.41 0.57 -3.49
N THR A 739 8.81 1.82 -3.26
CA THR A 739 10.17 2.15 -2.81
C THR A 739 10.46 1.53 -1.43
N ARG A 740 9.50 1.54 -0.50
CA ARG A 740 9.67 0.87 0.80
C ARG A 740 9.75 -0.64 0.65
N LEU A 741 8.85 -1.24 -0.13
CA LEU A 741 8.80 -2.69 -0.34
C LEU A 741 10.10 -3.20 -0.99
N THR A 742 10.68 -2.46 -1.94
CA THR A 742 11.96 -2.80 -2.56
C THR A 742 13.16 -2.65 -1.60
N ALA A 743 13.13 -1.68 -0.69
CA ALA A 743 14.14 -1.51 0.36
C ALA A 743 14.06 -2.56 1.48
N SER A 744 12.86 -3.10 1.72
CA SER A 744 12.61 -4.11 2.75
C SER A 744 13.29 -5.45 2.44
N THR A 745 13.45 -6.29 3.45
CA THR A 745 13.97 -7.68 3.35
C THR A 745 12.93 -8.68 3.85
N GLY A 746 13.12 -9.96 3.53
CA GLY A 746 12.21 -11.03 3.98
C GLY A 746 10.84 -10.99 3.31
N THR A 747 9.79 -11.29 4.08
CA THR A 747 8.40 -11.46 3.64
C THR A 747 7.83 -10.24 2.91
N LEU A 748 8.24 -9.04 3.30
CA LEU A 748 7.73 -7.78 2.72
C LEU A 748 7.99 -7.67 1.22
N ARG A 749 9.07 -8.28 0.70
CA ARG A 749 9.36 -8.31 -0.75
C ARG A 749 8.36 -9.12 -1.57
N LYS A 750 7.59 -10.01 -0.93
CA LYS A 750 6.53 -10.77 -1.60
C LYS A 750 5.35 -9.86 -1.91
N LEU A 751 5.13 -8.79 -1.15
CA LEU A 751 4.10 -7.81 -1.47
C LEU A 751 4.57 -6.93 -2.63
N GLY A 752 3.68 -6.73 -3.59
CA GLY A 752 3.91 -5.89 -4.75
C GLY A 752 2.63 -5.23 -5.21
N PHE A 753 2.81 -4.29 -6.13
CA PHE A 753 1.73 -3.52 -6.69
C PHE A 753 1.83 -3.49 -8.21
N SER A 754 0.70 -3.57 -8.89
CA SER A 754 0.64 -3.45 -10.35
C SER A 754 -0.57 -2.64 -10.78
N VAL A 755 -0.38 -1.75 -11.76
CA VAL A 755 -1.48 -1.09 -12.47
C VAL A 755 -1.50 -1.61 -13.89
N ARG A 756 -2.64 -2.15 -14.31
CA ARG A 756 -2.82 -2.70 -15.65
C ARG A 756 -4.16 -2.30 -16.25
N ARG A 757 -4.21 -2.28 -17.58
CA ARG A 757 -5.47 -2.19 -18.31
C ARG A 757 -6.10 -3.56 -18.37
N VAL A 758 -7.33 -3.67 -17.91
CA VAL A 758 -8.16 -4.88 -18.01
C VAL A 758 -9.10 -4.69 -19.19
N VAL A 759 -8.98 -5.58 -20.17
CA VAL A 759 -9.70 -5.53 -21.44
C VAL A 759 -10.69 -6.69 -21.50
N ASP A 760 -11.98 -6.37 -21.50
CA ASP A 760 -13.07 -7.33 -21.65
C ASP A 760 -13.49 -7.48 -23.12
N VAL A 761 -12.64 -8.20 -23.87
CA VAL A 761 -12.91 -8.53 -25.28
C VAL A 761 -14.21 -9.33 -25.45
N THR A 762 -14.62 -10.09 -24.43
CA THR A 762 -15.85 -10.87 -24.50
C THR A 762 -17.06 -9.95 -24.48
N ALA A 763 -17.11 -8.99 -23.57
CA ALA A 763 -18.17 -7.98 -23.51
C ALA A 763 -18.21 -7.13 -24.80
N TRP A 764 -17.06 -6.69 -25.30
CA TRP A 764 -16.98 -5.92 -26.54
C TRP A 764 -17.48 -6.70 -27.76
N GLY A 765 -17.00 -7.94 -27.93
CA GLY A 765 -17.38 -8.78 -29.07
C GLY A 765 -18.82 -9.30 -29.00
N ALA A 766 -19.35 -9.58 -27.81
CA ALA A 766 -20.74 -10.00 -27.62
C ALA A 766 -21.73 -8.97 -28.15
N ILE A 767 -21.48 -7.67 -27.96
CA ILE A 767 -22.33 -6.61 -28.51
C ILE A 767 -22.46 -6.75 -30.04
N ALA A 768 -21.35 -6.94 -30.75
CA ALA A 768 -21.40 -7.12 -32.20
C ALA A 768 -22.01 -8.46 -32.61
N GLU A 769 -21.61 -9.56 -31.99
CA GLU A 769 -22.09 -10.90 -32.31
C GLU A 769 -23.59 -11.11 -32.01
N GLU A 770 -24.17 -10.34 -31.09
CA GLU A 770 -25.59 -10.46 -30.73
C GLU A 770 -26.47 -9.42 -31.43
N LYS A 771 -25.94 -8.21 -31.66
CA LYS A 771 -26.76 -7.07 -32.11
C LYS A 771 -26.39 -6.53 -33.49
N LEU A 772 -25.18 -6.76 -33.99
CA LEU A 772 -24.67 -6.07 -35.18
C LEU A 772 -24.28 -7.00 -36.35
N LEU A 773 -23.93 -8.27 -36.13
CA LEU A 773 -23.43 -9.17 -37.19
C LEU A 773 -24.32 -10.41 -37.37
N ASP A 774 -24.65 -10.76 -38.62
CA ASP A 774 -25.34 -12.01 -38.97
C ASP A 774 -24.35 -13.18 -39.11
N ARG A 775 -24.04 -13.80 -37.98
CA ARG A 775 -23.08 -14.90 -37.81
C ARG A 775 -23.36 -16.19 -38.58
N ARG A 776 -24.48 -16.26 -39.30
CA ARG A 776 -24.80 -17.41 -40.18
C ARG A 776 -24.10 -17.30 -41.53
N LYS A 777 -23.66 -16.11 -41.91
CA LYS A 777 -23.00 -15.86 -43.19
C LYS A 777 -21.55 -16.37 -43.15
N SER A 778 -21.12 -16.96 -44.26
CA SER A 778 -19.76 -17.48 -44.44
C SER A 778 -18.72 -16.37 -44.33
N GLY A 779 -17.61 -16.64 -43.64
CA GLY A 779 -16.51 -15.70 -43.48
C GLY A 779 -15.77 -15.89 -42.15
N PRO A 780 -14.79 -15.02 -41.84
CA PRO A 780 -13.99 -15.12 -40.62
C PRO A 780 -14.79 -14.92 -39.32
N PHE A 781 -16.01 -14.39 -39.41
CA PHE A 781 -16.90 -14.09 -38.27
C PHE A 781 -18.06 -15.09 -38.12
N GLN A 782 -18.00 -16.23 -38.81
CA GLN A 782 -19.06 -17.24 -38.76
C GLN A 782 -19.03 -18.02 -37.43
N GLY A 783 -20.19 -18.11 -36.75
CA GLY A 783 -20.32 -18.83 -35.48
C GLY A 783 -20.26 -17.95 -34.22
N ARG A 784 -20.39 -18.55 -33.03
CA ARG A 784 -20.26 -17.85 -31.73
C ARG A 784 -18.79 -17.76 -31.32
N GLY A 785 -18.35 -16.58 -30.89
CA GLY A 785 -17.00 -16.33 -30.40
C GLY A 785 -15.94 -16.19 -31.49
N ALA A 786 -16.31 -16.22 -32.78
CA ALA A 786 -15.36 -16.10 -33.87
C ALA A 786 -14.72 -14.70 -33.94
N LEU A 787 -15.52 -13.64 -33.75
CA LEU A 787 -15.02 -12.27 -33.65
C LEU A 787 -14.19 -12.10 -32.38
N ILE A 788 -14.66 -12.65 -31.26
CA ILE A 788 -13.97 -12.57 -29.96
C ILE A 788 -12.57 -13.19 -30.08
N ALA A 789 -12.45 -14.41 -30.59
CA ALA A 789 -11.16 -15.09 -30.75
C ALA A 789 -10.20 -14.33 -31.69
N LEU A 790 -10.74 -13.71 -32.75
CA LEU A 790 -9.93 -12.92 -33.67
C LEU A 790 -9.38 -11.64 -32.99
N VAL A 791 -10.24 -10.93 -32.26
CA VAL A 791 -9.89 -9.69 -31.55
C VAL A 791 -8.93 -9.98 -30.40
N ASP A 792 -9.09 -11.13 -29.74
CA ASP A 792 -8.15 -11.65 -28.75
C ASP A 792 -6.72 -11.77 -29.30
N ALA A 793 -6.59 -12.22 -30.55
CA ALA A 793 -5.29 -12.38 -31.20
C ALA A 793 -4.74 -11.08 -31.83
N THR A 794 -5.61 -10.14 -32.23
CA THR A 794 -5.22 -9.00 -33.08
C THR A 794 -5.23 -7.64 -32.39
N LEU A 795 -6.16 -7.40 -31.47
CA LEU A 795 -6.34 -6.10 -30.81
C LEU A 795 -6.03 -6.14 -29.32
N ARG A 796 -6.35 -7.24 -28.61
CA ARG A 796 -6.10 -7.37 -27.16
C ARG A 796 -4.66 -7.01 -26.76
N PRO A 797 -3.59 -7.48 -27.42
CA PRO A 797 -2.23 -7.17 -26.97
C PRO A 797 -1.93 -5.67 -26.96
N ALA A 798 -2.38 -4.96 -27.99
CA ALA A 798 -2.25 -3.51 -28.09
C ALA A 798 -3.12 -2.79 -27.04
N TRP A 799 -4.36 -3.23 -26.85
CA TRP A 799 -5.25 -2.64 -25.83
C TRP A 799 -4.72 -2.82 -24.40
N GLU A 800 -4.18 -3.98 -24.06
CA GLU A 800 -3.70 -4.29 -22.70
C GLU A 800 -2.37 -3.60 -22.37
N THR A 801 -1.46 -3.50 -23.34
CA THR A 801 -0.05 -3.10 -23.06
C THR A 801 0.52 -2.04 -24.00
N GLY A 802 -0.08 -1.79 -25.15
CA GLY A 802 0.47 -0.90 -26.19
C GLY A 802 0.44 0.58 -25.82
N SER A 803 1.23 1.38 -26.53
CA SER A 803 1.12 2.84 -26.54
C SER A 803 -0.10 3.29 -27.35
N ALA A 804 -0.43 4.58 -27.31
CA ALA A 804 -1.47 5.15 -28.17
C ALA A 804 -1.21 4.86 -29.66
N ALA A 805 0.04 4.97 -30.10
CA ALA A 805 0.45 4.70 -31.48
C ALA A 805 0.32 3.21 -31.85
N ASP A 806 0.64 2.30 -30.92
CA ASP A 806 0.49 0.85 -31.17
C ASP A 806 -0.98 0.48 -31.34
N VAL A 807 -1.88 1.09 -30.56
CA VAL A 807 -3.32 0.86 -30.64
C VAL A 807 -3.91 1.44 -31.92
N GLU A 808 -3.51 2.65 -32.32
CA GLU A 808 -3.89 3.22 -33.62
C GLU A 808 -3.46 2.31 -34.77
N ALA A 809 -2.20 1.84 -34.75
CA ALA A 809 -1.66 0.95 -35.78
C ALA A 809 -2.41 -0.40 -35.82
N ALA A 810 -2.68 -1.00 -34.65
CA ALA A 810 -3.42 -2.25 -34.54
C ALA A 810 -4.85 -2.11 -35.07
N MET A 811 -5.55 -1.02 -34.72
CA MET A 811 -6.90 -0.73 -35.20
C MET A 811 -6.92 -0.45 -36.70
N ALA A 812 -5.98 0.36 -37.21
CA ALA A 812 -5.85 0.62 -38.64
C ALA A 812 -5.61 -0.67 -39.44
N ASN A 813 -4.74 -1.55 -38.93
CA ASN A 813 -4.49 -2.85 -39.53
C ASN A 813 -5.76 -3.73 -39.52
N PHE A 814 -6.43 -3.84 -38.37
CA PHE A 814 -7.67 -4.60 -38.22
C PHE A 814 -8.76 -4.14 -39.20
N ILE A 815 -8.96 -2.83 -39.32
CA ILE A 815 -9.89 -2.23 -40.28
C ILE A 815 -9.47 -2.54 -41.71
N SER A 816 -8.19 -2.37 -42.05
CA SER A 816 -7.70 -2.59 -43.41
C SER A 816 -7.90 -4.03 -43.90
N VAL A 817 -7.75 -5.01 -42.99
CA VAL A 817 -7.87 -6.44 -43.30
C VAL A 817 -9.34 -6.88 -43.30
N TYR A 818 -10.12 -6.46 -42.31
CA TYR A 818 -11.42 -7.09 -42.03
C TYR A 818 -12.66 -6.23 -42.31
N MET A 819 -12.53 -4.93 -42.62
CA MET A 819 -13.69 -4.04 -42.81
C MET A 819 -14.65 -4.56 -43.89
N ARG A 820 -14.13 -5.09 -45.01
CA ARG A 820 -14.97 -5.64 -46.08
C ARG A 820 -15.79 -6.84 -45.60
N ASP A 821 -15.18 -7.74 -44.84
CA ASP A 821 -15.85 -8.91 -44.29
C ASP A 821 -16.88 -8.52 -43.23
N LEU A 822 -16.55 -7.56 -42.35
CA LEU A 822 -17.48 -7.00 -41.36
C LEU A 822 -18.71 -6.38 -42.03
N MET A 823 -18.53 -5.64 -43.13
CA MET A 823 -19.64 -5.08 -43.91
C MET A 823 -20.53 -6.15 -44.55
N SER A 824 -19.95 -7.27 -45.00
CA SER A 824 -20.72 -8.37 -45.60
C SER A 824 -21.63 -9.08 -44.58
N GLN A 825 -21.27 -9.00 -43.31
CA GLN A 825 -21.98 -9.60 -42.17
C GLN A 825 -23.15 -8.73 -41.68
N ALA A 826 -23.42 -7.56 -42.26
CA ALA A 826 -24.58 -6.75 -41.92
C ALA A 826 -25.89 -7.56 -42.04
N PRO A 827 -26.81 -7.50 -41.07
CA PRO A 827 -28.03 -8.33 -41.07
C PRO A 827 -29.10 -7.83 -42.08
N PHE A 828 -28.86 -6.70 -42.74
CA PHE A 828 -29.78 -6.06 -43.68
C PHE A 828 -29.35 -6.30 -45.13
N GLY A 829 -30.33 -6.57 -46.00
CA GLY A 829 -30.10 -6.77 -47.44
C GLY A 829 -30.01 -5.46 -48.23
N GLN A 830 -29.63 -5.54 -49.52
CA GLN A 830 -29.48 -4.36 -50.40
C GLN A 830 -30.72 -3.48 -50.54
N ASN A 831 -31.92 -4.00 -50.23
CA ASN A 831 -33.19 -3.29 -50.35
C ASN A 831 -33.65 -2.60 -49.05
N GLN A 832 -32.95 -2.80 -47.92
CA GLN A 832 -33.31 -2.29 -46.58
C GLN A 832 -32.46 -1.07 -46.22
N HIS A 833 -32.59 -0.01 -47.01
CA HIS A 833 -31.69 1.13 -46.93
C HIS A 833 -31.79 1.92 -45.61
N VAL A 834 -32.94 1.99 -44.96
CA VAL A 834 -33.11 2.77 -43.72
C VAL A 834 -32.50 2.05 -42.52
N GLU A 835 -32.75 0.75 -42.42
CA GLU A 835 -32.24 -0.12 -41.37
C GLU A 835 -30.72 -0.28 -41.48
N PHE A 836 -30.21 -0.45 -42.71
CA PHE A 836 -28.77 -0.49 -42.97
C PHE A 836 -28.06 0.81 -42.52
N ARG A 837 -28.71 1.97 -42.67
CA ARG A 837 -28.16 3.25 -42.19
C ARG A 837 -28.10 3.33 -40.66
N GLY A 838 -29.20 2.97 -39.99
CA GLY A 838 -29.23 2.92 -38.52
C GLY A 838 -28.18 1.97 -37.97
N TRP A 839 -28.00 0.82 -38.63
CA TRP A 839 -26.96 -0.13 -38.33
C TRP A 839 -25.54 0.41 -38.53
N LEU A 840 -25.25 1.06 -39.66
CA LEU A 840 -23.91 1.58 -39.95
C LEU A 840 -23.45 2.57 -38.89
N LYS A 841 -24.35 3.42 -38.38
CA LYS A 841 -24.08 4.34 -37.26
C LYS A 841 -23.71 3.58 -35.98
N GLN A 842 -24.51 2.59 -35.59
CA GLN A 842 -24.26 1.79 -34.39
C GLN A 842 -22.97 0.97 -34.51
N PHE A 843 -22.72 0.40 -35.69
CA PHE A 843 -21.50 -0.34 -35.98
C PHE A 843 -20.25 0.53 -35.89
N ALA A 844 -20.29 1.75 -36.46
CA ALA A 844 -19.16 2.68 -36.39
C ALA A 844 -18.86 3.12 -34.95
N HIS A 845 -19.89 3.40 -34.15
CA HIS A 845 -19.73 3.76 -32.74
C HIS A 845 -19.15 2.59 -31.92
N TRP A 846 -19.71 1.38 -32.08
CA TRP A 846 -19.24 0.18 -31.38
C TRP A 846 -17.76 -0.14 -31.68
N LEU A 847 -17.34 -0.03 -32.95
CA LEU A 847 -15.99 -0.40 -33.37
C LEU A 847 -14.91 0.40 -32.63
N PHE A 848 -15.18 1.66 -32.32
CA PHE A 848 -14.23 2.56 -31.61
C PHE A 848 -14.62 2.80 -30.14
N ALA A 849 -15.62 2.10 -29.62
CA ALA A 849 -16.03 2.22 -28.21
C ALA A 849 -14.94 1.66 -27.28
N THR A 850 -14.71 2.33 -26.14
CA THR A 850 -13.65 1.95 -25.20
C THR A 850 -14.16 1.48 -23.83
N ASP A 851 -15.48 1.31 -23.65
CA ASP A 851 -16.09 0.93 -22.36
C ASP A 851 -15.61 -0.42 -21.82
N HIS A 852 -15.15 -1.29 -22.73
CA HIS A 852 -14.59 -2.60 -22.41
C HIS A 852 -13.18 -2.54 -21.80
N ILE A 853 -12.60 -1.35 -21.66
CA ILE A 853 -11.25 -1.11 -21.12
C ILE A 853 -11.36 -0.34 -19.81
N SER A 854 -10.84 -0.93 -18.74
CA SER A 854 -10.72 -0.29 -17.42
C SER A 854 -9.28 -0.30 -16.96
N VAL A 855 -8.81 0.77 -16.32
CA VAL A 855 -7.54 0.75 -15.61
C VAL A 855 -7.80 0.20 -14.21
N ARG A 856 -7.16 -0.92 -13.87
CA ARG A 856 -7.26 -1.51 -12.53
C ARG A 856 -5.89 -1.56 -11.90
N TYR A 857 -5.87 -1.32 -10.61
CA TYR A 857 -4.74 -1.66 -9.77
C TYR A 857 -4.98 -3.00 -9.09
N GLU A 858 -3.89 -3.73 -8.87
CA GLU A 858 -3.89 -5.01 -8.20
C GLU A 858 -2.73 -5.06 -7.24
N ILE A 859 -3.05 -5.32 -5.97
CA ILE A 859 -2.05 -5.70 -4.97
C ILE A 859 -1.80 -7.18 -5.15
N VAL A 860 -0.52 -7.54 -5.28
CA VAL A 860 -0.06 -8.90 -5.46
C VAL A 860 0.78 -9.32 -4.27
N TYR A 861 0.61 -10.55 -3.82
CA TYR A 861 1.48 -11.21 -2.86
C TYR A 861 2.08 -12.46 -3.52
N ASP A 862 3.40 -12.52 -3.57
CA ASP A 862 4.17 -13.57 -4.25
C ASP A 862 3.72 -13.80 -5.70
N GLY A 863 3.41 -12.70 -6.40
CA GLY A 863 2.91 -12.71 -7.78
C GLY A 863 1.44 -13.07 -7.95
N ILE A 864 0.70 -13.31 -6.86
CA ILE A 864 -0.73 -13.65 -6.88
C ILE A 864 -1.56 -12.47 -6.40
N ASP A 865 -2.61 -12.10 -7.16
CA ASP A 865 -3.60 -11.10 -6.77
C ASP A 865 -4.22 -11.42 -5.39
N ILE A 866 -4.28 -10.42 -4.51
CA ILE A 866 -4.82 -10.52 -3.14
C ILE A 866 -6.23 -11.14 -3.09
N ARG A 867 -7.04 -10.90 -4.12
CA ARG A 867 -8.40 -11.43 -4.26
C ARG A 867 -8.42 -12.95 -4.49
N LYS A 868 -7.34 -13.51 -5.00
CA LYS A 868 -7.16 -14.94 -5.27
C LYS A 868 -6.42 -15.67 -4.15
N LEU A 869 -5.95 -14.96 -3.13
CA LEU A 869 -5.25 -15.55 -1.99
C LEU A 869 -6.19 -16.36 -1.08
N SER A 870 -5.61 -17.35 -0.40
CA SER A 870 -6.29 -18.07 0.67
C SER A 870 -6.54 -17.16 1.88
N PRO A 871 -7.55 -17.45 2.73
CA PRO A 871 -7.79 -16.68 3.96
C PRO A 871 -6.55 -16.55 4.85
N GLY A 872 -5.77 -17.63 5.00
CA GLY A 872 -4.50 -17.59 5.75
C GLY A 872 -3.51 -16.60 5.14
N THR A 873 -3.24 -16.69 3.84
CA THR A 873 -2.30 -15.77 3.18
C THR A 873 -2.77 -14.30 3.24
N ARG A 874 -4.08 -14.04 3.17
CA ARG A 874 -4.63 -12.68 3.39
C ARG A 874 -4.37 -12.18 4.82
N GLY A 875 -4.49 -13.06 5.82
CA GLY A 875 -4.14 -12.74 7.22
C GLY A 875 -2.69 -12.31 7.37
N ILE A 876 -1.77 -12.97 6.67
CA ILE A 876 -0.35 -12.56 6.65
C ILE A 876 -0.21 -11.16 6.01
N VAL A 877 -0.84 -10.91 4.87
CA VAL A 877 -0.81 -9.59 4.21
C VAL A 877 -1.35 -8.50 5.13
N LEU A 878 -2.46 -8.76 5.84
CA LEU A 878 -3.01 -7.83 6.83
C LEU A 878 -1.98 -7.51 7.93
N LEU A 879 -1.36 -8.53 8.52
CA LEU A 879 -0.36 -8.33 9.57
C LEU A 879 0.90 -7.62 9.06
N LEU A 880 1.33 -7.89 7.83
CA LEU A 880 2.44 -7.16 7.18
C LEU A 880 2.15 -5.66 7.11
N LEU A 881 0.93 -5.27 6.74
CA LEU A 881 0.51 -3.88 6.66
C LEU A 881 0.63 -3.20 8.03
N TYR A 882 0.03 -3.80 9.05
CA TYR A 882 0.01 -3.22 10.40
C TYR A 882 1.37 -3.27 11.11
N LEU A 883 2.16 -4.33 10.96
CA LEU A 883 3.42 -4.49 11.70
C LEU A 883 4.61 -3.78 11.07
N ALA A 884 4.59 -3.54 9.75
CA ALA A 884 5.76 -3.06 9.03
C ALA A 884 5.53 -1.89 8.07
N LEU A 885 4.30 -1.65 7.61
CA LEU A 885 4.03 -0.59 6.62
C LEU A 885 3.33 0.63 7.23
N ASP A 886 2.62 0.45 8.34
CA ASP A 886 1.94 1.49 9.11
C ASP A 886 2.93 2.32 9.96
N ASP A 887 3.95 2.86 9.30
CA ASP A 887 5.09 3.50 9.97
C ASP A 887 4.74 4.83 10.65
N ALA A 888 3.64 5.47 10.24
CA ALA A 888 3.18 6.72 10.84
C ALA A 888 2.31 6.51 12.09
N ASP A 889 1.85 5.28 12.35
CA ASP A 889 0.93 4.97 13.46
C ASP A 889 1.65 4.30 14.63
N ASP A 890 2.05 5.14 15.60
CA ASP A 890 2.72 4.71 16.83
C ASP A 890 1.75 4.27 17.95
N ARG A 891 0.43 4.27 17.70
CA ARG A 891 -0.55 3.84 18.70
C ARG A 891 -0.36 2.36 19.06
N PRO A 892 -0.75 1.92 20.27
CA PRO A 892 -0.75 0.51 20.63
C PRO A 892 -1.52 -0.33 19.62
N LEU A 893 -0.94 -1.45 19.20
CA LEU A 893 -1.60 -2.46 18.38
C LEU A 893 -2.09 -3.60 19.27
N ILE A 894 -3.39 -3.81 19.31
CA ILE A 894 -4.05 -4.90 20.02
C ILE A 894 -4.50 -5.93 18.99
N ILE A 895 -4.08 -7.18 19.10
CA ILE A 895 -4.36 -8.25 18.13
C ILE A 895 -4.96 -9.45 18.84
N ASP A 896 -6.14 -9.94 18.42
CA ASP A 896 -6.72 -11.16 18.98
C ASP A 896 -6.66 -12.31 17.98
N GLN A 897 -5.84 -13.32 18.30
CA GLN A 897 -5.68 -14.58 17.56
C GLN A 897 -5.49 -14.39 16.05
N PRO A 898 -4.50 -13.57 15.62
CA PRO A 898 -4.24 -13.35 14.20
C PRO A 898 -3.82 -14.62 13.44
N GLU A 899 -3.40 -15.66 14.16
CA GLU A 899 -2.82 -16.88 13.61
C GLU A 899 -3.79 -18.03 13.37
N GLU A 900 -5.09 -17.92 13.73
CA GLU A 900 -6.00 -19.08 13.75
C GLU A 900 -6.13 -19.78 12.38
N ASN A 901 -5.90 -19.05 11.29
CA ASN A 901 -5.92 -19.57 9.91
C ASN A 901 -4.50 -19.75 9.31
N LEU A 902 -3.44 -19.69 10.12
CA LEU A 902 -2.04 -19.78 9.70
C LEU A 902 -1.38 -21.06 10.20
N ASP A 903 -0.59 -21.74 9.36
CA ASP A 903 0.22 -22.84 9.83
C ASP A 903 1.44 -22.35 10.62
N PRO A 904 1.94 -23.13 11.60
CA PRO A 904 3.05 -22.69 12.46
C PRO A 904 4.33 -22.34 11.72
N LYS A 905 4.59 -22.95 10.55
CA LYS A 905 5.79 -22.68 9.76
C LYS A 905 5.69 -21.29 9.12
N SER A 906 4.57 -20.96 8.50
CA SER A 906 4.33 -19.62 7.97
C SER A 906 4.36 -18.55 9.06
N VAL A 907 3.82 -18.81 10.26
CA VAL A 907 3.94 -17.88 11.40
C VAL A 907 5.41 -17.62 11.75
N PHE A 908 6.23 -18.67 11.83
CA PHE A 908 7.64 -18.54 12.17
C PHE A 908 8.43 -17.80 11.08
N GLU A 909 8.31 -18.22 9.82
CA GLU A 909 9.08 -17.67 8.70
C GLU A 909 8.63 -16.25 8.31
N GLU A 910 7.34 -15.94 8.44
CA GLU A 910 6.77 -14.72 7.88
C GLU A 910 6.51 -13.60 8.90
N LEU A 911 6.22 -13.93 10.17
CA LEU A 911 5.74 -12.94 11.16
C LEU A 911 6.69 -12.65 12.32
N VAL A 912 7.47 -13.63 12.80
CA VAL A 912 8.29 -13.48 14.03
C VAL A 912 9.22 -12.27 13.97
N ALA A 913 9.96 -12.11 12.88
CA ALA A 913 10.87 -10.98 12.70
C ALA A 913 10.13 -9.62 12.68
N LEU A 914 8.90 -9.59 12.16
CA LEU A 914 8.08 -8.37 12.13
C LEU A 914 7.59 -7.98 13.52
N PHE A 915 7.20 -8.95 14.35
CA PHE A 915 6.83 -8.68 15.75
C PHE A 915 8.03 -8.18 16.57
N ILE A 916 9.23 -8.75 16.35
CA ILE A 916 10.46 -8.26 16.99
C ILE A 916 10.78 -6.82 16.58
N ALA A 917 10.61 -6.48 15.30
CA ALA A 917 10.78 -5.10 14.83
C ALA A 917 9.69 -4.16 15.39
N ALA A 918 8.43 -4.59 15.37
CA ALA A 918 7.30 -3.80 15.84
C ALA A 918 7.38 -3.49 17.33
N LYS A 919 7.76 -4.46 18.18
CA LYS A 919 7.86 -4.27 19.65
C LYS A 919 8.97 -3.30 20.05
N ALA A 920 9.96 -3.08 19.20
CA ALA A 920 11.00 -2.08 19.41
C ALA A 920 10.50 -0.64 19.13
N LYS A 921 9.43 -0.49 18.35
CA LYS A 921 8.90 0.79 17.89
C LYS A 921 7.63 1.22 18.62
N ARG A 922 6.68 0.30 18.81
CA ARG A 922 5.38 0.57 19.45
C ARG A 922 4.95 -0.57 20.37
N GLN A 923 4.00 -0.30 21.25
CA GLN A 923 3.42 -1.33 22.12
C GLN A 923 2.54 -2.29 21.30
N VAL A 924 2.76 -3.59 21.47
CA VAL A 924 1.95 -4.63 20.82
C VAL A 924 1.37 -5.52 21.90
N ILE A 925 0.04 -5.64 21.95
CA ILE A 925 -0.68 -6.48 22.90
C ILE A 925 -1.41 -7.56 22.10
N MET A 926 -0.99 -8.80 22.20
CA MET A 926 -1.60 -9.88 21.42
C MET A 926 -2.19 -10.97 22.31
N VAL A 927 -3.35 -11.46 21.93
CA VAL A 927 -3.89 -12.73 22.41
C VAL A 927 -3.46 -13.80 21.42
N THR A 928 -2.81 -14.85 21.90
CA THR A 928 -2.31 -15.93 21.04
C THR A 928 -2.31 -17.26 21.77
N HIS A 929 -2.38 -18.34 21.00
CA HIS A 929 -2.15 -19.70 21.47
C HIS A 929 -0.95 -20.35 20.77
N ASN A 930 -0.16 -19.58 20.03
CA ASN A 930 0.95 -20.05 19.22
C ASN A 930 2.30 -19.74 19.88
N ALA A 931 3.05 -20.81 20.19
CA ALA A 931 4.35 -20.71 20.84
C ALA A 931 5.37 -19.86 20.04
N ASN A 932 5.30 -19.85 18.71
CA ASN A 932 6.21 -19.03 17.90
C ASN A 932 6.00 -17.54 18.12
N LEU A 933 4.77 -17.09 18.32
CA LEU A 933 4.45 -15.69 18.58
C LEU A 933 4.78 -15.25 20.01
N VAL A 934 5.08 -16.18 20.92
CA VAL A 934 5.39 -15.84 22.32
C VAL A 934 6.87 -16.07 22.65
N ILE A 935 7.38 -17.26 22.32
CA ILE A 935 8.73 -17.71 22.66
C ILE A 935 9.73 -17.17 21.65
N ASN A 936 9.48 -17.38 20.35
CA ASN A 936 10.44 -17.01 19.29
C ASN A 936 10.44 -15.52 18.95
N THR A 937 9.41 -14.77 19.36
CA THR A 937 9.39 -13.30 19.33
C THR A 937 10.01 -12.68 20.59
N ASP A 938 10.38 -13.50 21.57
CA ASP A 938 10.86 -13.10 22.88
C ASP A 938 9.91 -12.09 23.56
N ALA A 939 8.65 -12.50 23.83
CA ALA A 939 7.65 -11.62 24.40
C ALA A 939 8.15 -10.97 25.70
N ASP A 940 8.02 -9.64 25.78
CA ASP A 940 8.55 -8.86 26.89
C ASP A 940 7.75 -9.13 28.16
N GLN A 941 6.43 -9.26 28.03
CA GLN A 941 5.54 -9.66 29.10
C GLN A 941 4.61 -10.76 28.62
N ILE A 942 4.45 -11.79 29.43
CA ILE A 942 3.49 -12.85 29.21
C ILE A 942 2.46 -12.77 30.33
N ILE A 943 1.20 -12.59 29.96
CA ILE A 943 0.05 -12.59 30.86
C ILE A 943 -0.65 -13.94 30.68
N VAL A 944 -0.66 -14.73 31.74
CA VAL A 944 -1.36 -16.02 31.79
C VAL A 944 -2.74 -15.77 32.38
N ALA A 945 -3.77 -15.92 31.55
CA ALA A 945 -5.16 -15.84 31.92
C ALA A 945 -5.66 -17.18 32.49
N ASP A 946 -6.36 -17.11 33.60
CA ASP A 946 -7.06 -18.23 34.22
C ASP A 946 -8.48 -17.81 34.62
N ALA A 947 -9.42 -18.76 34.53
CA ALA A 947 -10.81 -18.52 34.90
C ALA A 947 -11.21 -19.53 35.97
N GLY A 948 -11.66 -19.01 37.12
CA GLY A 948 -12.19 -19.84 38.19
C GLY A 948 -13.55 -20.46 37.84
N PRO A 949 -14.13 -21.20 38.79
CA PRO A 949 -15.40 -21.91 38.56
C PRO A 949 -16.52 -20.94 38.20
N HIS A 950 -17.35 -21.32 37.22
CA HIS A 950 -18.49 -20.52 36.78
C HIS A 950 -19.59 -20.50 37.85
N PRO A 951 -19.93 -19.33 38.43
CA PRO A 951 -21.08 -19.21 39.31
C PRO A 951 -22.39 -19.22 38.49
N THR A 952 -23.48 -19.66 39.11
CA THR A 952 -24.80 -19.64 38.45
C THR A 952 -25.26 -18.20 38.22
N GLY A 953 -25.43 -17.79 36.96
CA GLY A 953 -25.95 -16.47 36.60
C GLY A 953 -24.96 -15.31 36.71
N GLY A 954 -23.66 -15.58 36.83
CA GLY A 954 -22.60 -14.56 36.85
C GLY A 954 -21.39 -14.95 36.01
N LEU A 955 -20.45 -14.02 35.86
CA LEU A 955 -19.17 -14.29 35.20
C LEU A 955 -18.23 -15.06 36.14
N PRO A 956 -17.39 -15.97 35.61
CA PRO A 956 -16.35 -16.60 36.41
C PRO A 956 -15.36 -15.54 36.90
N PRO A 957 -14.73 -15.73 38.08
CA PRO A 957 -13.63 -14.87 38.49
C PRO A 957 -12.46 -15.07 37.52
N LEU A 958 -12.12 -14.01 36.79
CA LEU A 958 -10.99 -13.94 35.88
C LEU A 958 -9.74 -13.49 36.65
N GLN A 959 -8.69 -14.29 36.57
CA GLN A 959 -7.42 -14.05 37.24
C GLN A 959 -6.29 -14.00 36.22
N TYR A 960 -5.34 -13.11 36.44
CA TYR A 960 -4.17 -12.95 35.58
C TYR A 960 -2.89 -13.00 36.42
N THR A 961 -1.89 -13.70 35.90
CA THR A 961 -0.50 -13.70 36.42
C THR A 961 0.44 -13.29 35.29
N SER A 962 1.53 -12.56 35.59
CA SER A 962 2.40 -12.06 34.53
C SER A 962 3.87 -11.90 34.89
N GLY A 963 4.72 -12.08 33.88
CA GLY A 963 6.16 -11.85 33.94
C GLY A 963 6.86 -12.15 32.61
N GLY A 964 8.19 -12.14 32.60
CA GLY A 964 9.00 -12.46 31.43
C GLY A 964 9.37 -13.94 31.36
N LEU A 965 10.05 -14.35 30.28
CA LEU A 965 10.51 -15.73 30.07
C LEU A 965 11.60 -16.17 31.04
N GLU A 966 12.34 -15.22 31.63
CA GLU A 966 13.29 -15.45 32.70
C GLU A 966 12.62 -15.96 33.99
N ASN A 967 11.36 -15.58 34.23
CA ASN A 967 10.65 -16.01 35.43
C ASN A 967 10.24 -17.49 35.34
N ALA A 968 10.73 -18.31 36.28
CA ALA A 968 10.52 -19.75 36.26
C ALA A 968 9.04 -20.18 36.32
N VAL A 969 8.19 -19.43 37.04
CA VAL A 969 6.75 -19.73 37.15
C VAL A 969 6.06 -19.47 35.81
N ILE A 970 6.36 -18.32 35.18
CA ILE A 970 5.81 -17.96 33.87
C ILE A 970 6.30 -18.91 32.79
N ARG A 971 7.61 -19.20 32.72
CA ARG A 971 8.18 -20.14 31.76
C ARG A 971 7.56 -21.53 31.84
N LYS A 972 7.29 -22.01 33.05
CA LYS A 972 6.57 -23.26 33.26
C LYS A 972 5.13 -23.17 32.72
N ALA A 973 4.38 -22.12 33.06
CA ALA A 973 3.02 -21.94 32.57
C ALA A 973 2.94 -21.84 31.04
N VAL A 974 3.90 -21.16 30.41
CA VAL A 974 4.05 -21.09 28.94
C VAL A 974 4.23 -22.48 28.35
N CYS A 975 5.14 -23.29 28.91
CA CYS A 975 5.37 -24.66 28.45
C CYS A 975 4.12 -25.55 28.63
N ASP A 976 3.45 -25.45 29.78
CA ASP A 976 2.24 -26.22 30.07
C ASP A 976 1.08 -25.87 29.13
N ILE A 977 0.89 -24.58 28.82
CA ILE A 977 -0.24 -24.08 28.02
C ILE A 977 0.01 -24.21 26.52
N LEU A 978 1.16 -23.77 26.02
CA LEU A 978 1.43 -23.67 24.57
C LEU A 978 2.05 -24.95 24.00
N GLU A 979 2.84 -25.67 24.80
CA GLU A 979 3.55 -26.88 24.36
C GLU A 979 2.94 -28.17 24.92
N GLY A 980 1.93 -28.08 25.80
CA GLY A 980 1.29 -29.22 26.45
C GLY A 980 2.14 -29.83 27.58
N GLY A 981 3.11 -29.08 28.10
CA GLY A 981 3.97 -29.46 29.21
C GLY A 981 5.34 -30.02 28.80
N GLU A 982 6.29 -29.98 29.73
CA GLU A 982 7.68 -30.36 29.50
C GLU A 982 7.83 -31.82 29.05
N GLU A 983 7.03 -32.74 29.61
CA GLU A 983 7.05 -34.16 29.23
C GLU A 983 6.63 -34.34 27.76
N ALA A 984 5.53 -33.71 27.35
CA ALA A 984 5.04 -33.76 25.97
C ALA A 984 6.06 -33.17 24.99
N PHE A 985 6.68 -32.04 25.34
CA PHE A 985 7.72 -31.40 24.54
C PHE A 985 8.95 -32.31 24.35
N ARG A 986 9.47 -32.89 25.44
CA ARG A 986 10.62 -33.81 25.40
C ARG A 986 10.31 -35.09 24.61
N GLU A 987 9.10 -35.62 24.74
CA GLU A 987 8.67 -36.82 24.02
C GLU A 987 8.51 -36.54 22.51
N ARG A 988 7.99 -35.35 22.12
CA ARG A 988 7.99 -34.89 20.72
C ARG A 988 9.42 -34.80 20.18
N ALA A 989 10.33 -34.14 20.90
CA ALA A 989 11.73 -34.03 20.49
C ALA A 989 12.38 -35.41 20.31
N ARG A 990 12.13 -36.35 21.25
CA ARG A 990 12.62 -37.73 21.18
C ARG A 990 12.10 -38.47 19.95
N ARG A 991 10.80 -38.38 19.66
CA ARG A 991 10.16 -39.02 18.48
C ARG A 991 10.66 -38.43 17.16
N LEU A 992 10.89 -37.12 17.13
CA LEU A 992 11.47 -36.40 15.99
C LEU A 992 13.00 -36.58 15.90
N ARG A 993 13.62 -37.23 16.88
CA ARG A 993 15.08 -37.42 17.01
C ARG A 993 15.86 -36.10 17.07
N VAL A 994 15.24 -35.06 17.61
CA VAL A 994 15.88 -33.78 17.92
C VAL A 994 16.57 -33.91 19.28
N ARG A 995 17.87 -33.60 19.34
CA ARG A 995 18.60 -33.52 20.61
C ARG A 995 18.43 -32.13 21.20
N LEU A 996 18.00 -32.09 22.45
CA LEU A 996 17.96 -30.87 23.25
C LEU A 996 19.19 -30.89 24.16
N ASP A 997 20.26 -30.25 23.72
CA ASP A 997 21.38 -29.95 24.60
C ASP A 997 21.06 -28.61 25.30
N ARG A 998 21.17 -28.59 26.64
CA ARG A 998 20.92 -27.39 27.46
C ARG A 998 22.01 -26.36 27.28
#